data_AF-A0A9N9RDW2-F1
#
_entry.id   AF-A0A9N9RDW2-F1
#
_cell.length_a   1.000
_cell.length_b   1.000
_cell.length_c   1.000
_cell.angle_alpha   90.00
_cell.angle_beta   90.00
_cell.angle_gamma   90.00
#
_symmetry.space_group_name_H-M   'P 1'
#
loop_
_entity.id
_entity.type
_entity.pdbx_description
1 polymer ?
#
loop_
_entity_poly.entity_id
_entity_poly.type
_entity_poly.pdbx_seq_one_letter_code
_entity_poly.pdbx_strand_id
1 'polypeptide(L)'
;MSDIKLFGGVEGGATHSNLIICDGTGKVVGTAKGQGTNHWTLGIDGCADRILEMVREAKENAGIPQDKPLDSLGLTLSGCEQESSNAELATCVKKKNGNCARAIYVASDTAGSLFTGAPGGGMVVIAAYWIAHRAVKAVFDDIDGLNPSPYSIHNVWEVIREHFNADTRADLLPHAYKHFDKPLFAGVTVKLAKLAYQGDQLSSHIFAEAGQTLAAHIVALAQRTTINRLRVVCVGSVWKSWEILKPGFLKELARRQLTTELELVRLRVSSAMGAAWLAAKHVGYDLPRDDSAFCSVFYTYNSENINSTNGVNAVNGILGNGLLGYISIKEKLFAATVVKNDLKGRREKYNFIADVVAVSAPSVVYIEIKDGRRLDLFSGHPITLSNGSGFIVKEDGLILTNAHVVVNKPNAVVSVRLMDGSTHTGFVEDVDLKSDLATLRIPVKGLPIMKLGSSSDIKPGEWVVAMGSPLALSNTVTAGVVSSTQRASEELGLRGKDMVYIQTDAPITFGNSGGPLVNLDGEAIGINSMKVTSGISFAIPIDYVKEFLEKRKTKSPQVSRRYLGITMLSLSPNILMELRMRNPEMPRDIEHGILVWKVIIGSPAYNGGLQPGDIVTSINGSPVHSATDIYTLLEKSSGSLKIDVVRGRERITLTIVPEYHG
;
A
#
# COMPACT_ATOMS: atom_id res chain seq x y z
N MET A 1 2.82 -44.35 24.25
CA MET A 1 2.28 -44.08 22.90
C MET A 1 3.41 -43.47 22.10
N SER A 2 3.72 -44.05 20.94
CA SER A 2 4.72 -43.55 20.00
C SER A 2 4.62 -42.04 19.80
N ASP A 3 5.76 -41.40 19.51
CA ASP A 3 5.89 -39.95 19.28
C ASP A 3 5.16 -39.56 17.98
N ILE A 4 3.83 -39.57 18.02
CA ILE A 4 2.96 -39.23 16.89
C ILE A 4 3.23 -37.78 16.54
N LYS A 5 3.78 -37.57 15.34
CA LYS A 5 3.99 -36.24 14.79
C LYS A 5 2.65 -35.59 14.46
N LEU A 6 2.53 -34.30 14.74
CA LEU A 6 1.30 -33.54 14.60
C LEU A 6 1.56 -32.22 13.86
N PHE A 7 0.85 -31.98 12.78
CA PHE A 7 1.03 -30.81 11.92
C PHE A 7 -0.27 -30.02 11.86
N GLY A 8 -0.23 -28.78 12.35
CA GLY A 8 -1.37 -27.87 12.33
C GLY A 8 -1.35 -26.94 11.12
N GLY A 9 -2.52 -26.59 10.61
CA GLY A 9 -2.67 -25.59 9.57
C GLY A 9 -3.91 -24.73 9.81
N VAL A 10 -3.78 -23.43 9.60
CA VAL A 10 -4.84 -22.44 9.73
C VAL A 10 -5.03 -21.72 8.40
N GLU A 11 -6.26 -21.77 7.90
CA GLU A 11 -6.75 -20.93 6.81
C GLU A 11 -7.59 -19.82 7.42
N GLY A 12 -7.19 -18.56 7.20
CA GLY A 12 -7.82 -17.42 7.85
C GLY A 12 -8.23 -16.31 6.89
N GLY A 13 -9.52 -16.01 6.84
CA GLY A 13 -10.07 -14.88 6.08
C GLY A 13 -10.51 -13.71 6.97
N ALA A 14 -11.20 -12.73 6.38
CA ALA A 14 -11.78 -11.62 7.12
C ALA A 14 -13.00 -12.01 7.97
N THR A 15 -13.74 -13.08 7.61
CA THR A 15 -14.99 -13.47 8.28
C THR A 15 -14.84 -14.69 9.18
N HIS A 16 -14.25 -15.77 8.66
CA HIS A 16 -14.11 -17.04 9.35
C HIS A 16 -12.73 -17.64 9.05
N SER A 17 -12.32 -18.54 9.93
CA SER A 17 -11.07 -19.27 9.83
C SER A 17 -11.31 -20.75 10.15
N ASN A 18 -10.54 -21.63 9.52
CA ASN A 18 -10.56 -23.06 9.80
C ASN A 18 -9.17 -23.48 10.25
N LEU A 19 -9.13 -24.39 11.24
CA LEU A 19 -7.92 -25.05 11.66
C LEU A 19 -8.06 -26.56 11.45
N ILE A 20 -6.98 -27.18 10.97
CA ILE A 20 -6.83 -28.62 10.83
C ILE A 20 -5.55 -29.06 11.55
N ILE A 21 -5.60 -30.21 12.23
CA ILE A 21 -4.43 -30.94 12.73
C ILE A 21 -4.37 -32.28 12.02
N CYS A 22 -3.22 -32.59 11.42
CA CYS A 22 -2.92 -33.86 10.78
C CYS A 22 -1.89 -34.65 11.60
N ASP A 23 -2.01 -35.98 11.60
CA ASP A 23 -0.93 -36.85 12.08
C ASP A 23 0.20 -37.00 11.02
N GLY A 24 1.29 -37.68 11.36
CA GLY A 24 2.41 -37.90 10.45
C GLY A 24 2.11 -38.67 9.16
N THR A 25 0.91 -39.24 9.02
CA THR A 25 0.44 -39.90 7.79
C THR A 25 -0.36 -38.97 6.87
N GLY A 26 -0.61 -37.73 7.30
CA GLY A 26 -1.45 -36.76 6.57
C GLY A 26 -2.95 -36.90 6.86
N LYS A 27 -3.34 -37.81 7.75
CA LYS A 27 -4.74 -37.97 8.17
C LYS A 27 -5.14 -36.85 9.11
N VAL A 28 -6.28 -36.21 8.84
CA VAL A 28 -6.88 -35.22 9.74
C VAL A 28 -7.33 -35.91 11.03
N VAL A 29 -6.82 -35.45 12.16
CA VAL A 29 -7.14 -35.94 13.51
C VAL A 29 -7.87 -34.90 14.37
N GLY A 30 -7.73 -33.61 14.04
CA GLY A 30 -8.39 -32.52 14.77
C GLY A 30 -8.85 -31.40 13.84
N THR A 31 -9.96 -30.75 14.19
CA THR A 31 -10.46 -29.58 13.46
C THR A 31 -11.08 -28.56 14.43
N ALA A 32 -11.00 -27.29 14.07
CA ALA A 32 -11.71 -26.20 14.73
C ALA A 32 -12.14 -25.14 13.70
N LYS A 33 -13.12 -24.32 14.08
CA LYS A 33 -13.58 -23.18 13.29
C LYS A 33 -13.60 -21.95 14.17
N GLY A 34 -13.09 -20.84 13.66
CA GLY A 34 -13.03 -19.59 14.39
C GLY A 34 -13.51 -18.40 13.55
N GLN A 35 -13.51 -17.24 14.18
CA GLN A 35 -13.73 -15.96 13.51
C GLN A 35 -12.54 -15.61 12.59
N GLY A 36 -12.69 -14.57 11.78
CA GLY A 36 -11.61 -14.09 10.90
C GLY A 36 -10.33 -13.76 11.67
N THR A 37 -9.17 -13.93 11.04
CA THR A 37 -7.84 -13.76 11.65
C THR A 37 -6.98 -12.76 10.89
N ASN A 38 -7.59 -11.75 10.26
CA ASN A 38 -6.82 -10.69 9.61
C ASN A 38 -6.22 -9.74 10.67
N HIS A 39 -4.89 -9.76 10.80
CA HIS A 39 -4.18 -8.99 11.83
C HIS A 39 -4.24 -7.47 11.60
N TRP A 40 -4.48 -6.99 10.37
CA TRP A 40 -4.66 -5.57 10.10
C TRP A 40 -5.97 -5.03 10.69
N THR A 41 -6.98 -5.88 10.83
CA THR A 41 -8.27 -5.51 11.44
C THR A 41 -8.27 -5.71 12.96
N LEU A 42 -7.56 -6.72 13.45
CA LEU A 42 -7.63 -7.17 14.85
C LEU A 42 -6.46 -6.70 15.72
N GLY A 43 -5.37 -6.23 15.10
CA GLY A 43 -4.06 -6.24 15.72
C GLY A 43 -3.46 -7.64 15.79
N ILE A 44 -2.14 -7.71 15.94
CA ILE A 44 -1.39 -8.97 16.00
C ILE A 44 -1.77 -9.78 17.25
N ASP A 45 -1.93 -9.14 18.40
CA ASP A 45 -2.36 -9.80 19.64
C ASP A 45 -3.73 -10.46 19.51
N GLY A 46 -4.73 -9.74 19.01
CA GLY A 46 -6.08 -10.28 18.84
C GLY A 46 -6.15 -11.38 17.79
N CYS A 47 -5.32 -11.30 16.74
CA CYS A 47 -5.16 -12.39 15.78
C CYS A 47 -4.55 -13.65 16.44
N ALA A 48 -3.48 -13.47 17.23
CA ALA A 48 -2.82 -14.57 17.94
C ALA A 48 -3.77 -15.27 18.93
N ASP A 49 -4.59 -14.51 19.67
CA ASP A 49 -5.57 -15.07 20.60
C ASP A 49 -6.60 -15.96 19.89
N ARG A 50 -7.13 -15.52 18.74
CA ARG A 50 -8.07 -16.31 17.94
C ARG A 50 -7.44 -17.58 17.39
N ILE A 51 -6.17 -17.53 16.98
CA ILE A 51 -5.44 -18.71 16.49
C ILE A 51 -5.24 -19.70 17.63
N LEU A 52 -4.81 -19.23 18.80
CA LEU A 52 -4.56 -20.09 19.96
C LEU A 52 -5.83 -20.75 20.47
N GLU A 53 -6.96 -20.06 20.42
CA GLU A 53 -8.26 -20.64 20.78
C GLU A 53 -8.65 -21.78 19.83
N MET A 54 -8.50 -21.58 18.51
CA MET A 54 -8.71 -22.66 17.54
C MET A 54 -7.74 -23.84 17.75
N VAL A 55 -6.49 -23.58 18.11
CA VAL A 55 -5.52 -24.65 18.41
C VAL A 55 -5.97 -25.44 19.63
N ARG A 56 -6.42 -24.75 20.69
CA ARG A 56 -6.93 -25.36 21.93
C ARG A 56 -8.12 -26.27 21.63
N GLU A 57 -9.12 -25.74 20.92
CA GLU A 57 -10.33 -26.48 20.53
C GLU A 57 -10.01 -27.68 19.64
N ALA A 58 -9.15 -27.53 18.63
CA ALA A 58 -8.81 -28.64 17.75
C ALA A 58 -8.03 -29.75 18.46
N LYS A 59 -7.15 -29.41 19.41
CA LYS A 59 -6.46 -30.38 20.26
C LYS A 59 -7.45 -31.11 21.17
N GLU A 60 -8.38 -30.38 21.78
CA GLU A 60 -9.44 -30.94 22.63
C GLU A 60 -10.32 -31.92 21.85
N ASN A 61 -10.81 -31.51 20.67
CA ASN A 61 -11.62 -32.35 19.77
C ASN A 61 -10.89 -33.62 19.31
N ALA A 62 -9.55 -33.58 19.26
CA ALA A 62 -8.71 -34.69 18.83
C ALA A 62 -8.19 -35.56 19.98
N GLY A 63 -8.50 -35.21 21.25
CA GLY A 63 -7.92 -35.87 22.42
C GLY A 63 -6.39 -35.68 22.55
N ILE A 64 -5.85 -34.61 21.97
CA ILE A 64 -4.43 -34.27 22.05
C ILE A 64 -4.20 -33.45 23.34
N PRO A 65 -3.25 -33.85 24.21
CA PRO A 65 -2.91 -33.08 25.41
C PRO A 65 -2.52 -31.64 25.07
N GLN A 66 -3.02 -30.67 25.84
CA GLN A 66 -2.80 -29.24 25.56
C GLN A 66 -1.32 -28.83 25.67
N ASP A 67 -0.58 -29.51 26.56
CA ASP A 67 0.86 -29.37 26.78
C ASP A 67 1.71 -30.05 25.70
N LYS A 68 1.15 -30.97 24.89
CA LYS A 68 1.85 -31.56 23.75
C LYS A 68 1.92 -30.55 22.60
N PRO A 69 3.10 -30.04 22.21
CA PRO A 69 3.21 -29.13 21.08
C PRO A 69 3.00 -29.87 19.76
N LEU A 70 2.36 -29.18 18.79
CA LEU A 70 2.40 -29.61 17.40
C LEU A 70 3.84 -29.52 16.88
N ASP A 71 4.27 -30.38 15.96
CA ASP A 71 5.60 -30.28 15.35
C ASP A 71 5.75 -29.01 14.51
N SER A 72 4.68 -28.60 13.84
CA SER A 72 4.61 -27.28 13.21
C SER A 72 3.18 -26.77 13.11
N LEU A 73 3.02 -25.45 13.03
CA LEU A 73 1.75 -24.78 12.76
C LEU A 73 1.90 -23.82 11.58
N GLY A 74 1.16 -24.05 10.51
CA GLY A 74 1.07 -23.16 9.37
C GLY A 74 -0.07 -22.18 9.51
N LEU A 75 0.18 -20.89 9.25
CA LEU A 75 -0.78 -19.81 9.29
C LEU A 75 -0.84 -19.19 7.89
N THR A 76 -1.80 -19.61 7.06
CA THR A 76 -2.04 -19.01 5.75
C THR A 76 -3.25 -18.08 5.83
N LEU A 77 -2.99 -16.80 6.09
CA LEU A 77 -4.01 -15.83 6.48
C LEU A 77 -4.05 -14.64 5.53
N SER A 78 -5.23 -14.04 5.38
CA SER A 78 -5.40 -12.78 4.67
C SER A 78 -4.64 -11.65 5.37
N GLY A 79 -3.87 -10.86 4.62
CA GLY A 79 -3.04 -9.78 5.17
C GLY A 79 -1.59 -10.19 5.48
N CYS A 80 -1.22 -11.45 5.27
CA CYS A 80 0.13 -11.97 5.56
C CYS A 80 1.06 -11.94 4.33
N GLU A 81 1.05 -10.83 3.59
CA GLU A 81 1.91 -10.62 2.41
C GLU A 81 3.29 -10.04 2.76
N GLN A 82 3.46 -9.48 3.96
CA GLN A 82 4.71 -8.87 4.40
C GLN A 82 5.47 -9.76 5.38
N GLU A 83 6.73 -10.07 5.10
CA GLU A 83 7.55 -10.95 5.94
C GLU A 83 7.76 -10.40 7.36
N SER A 84 7.86 -9.07 7.52
CA SER A 84 8.05 -8.43 8.83
C SER A 84 6.86 -8.63 9.77
N SER A 85 5.62 -8.39 9.32
CA SER A 85 4.43 -8.60 10.13
C SER A 85 4.15 -10.09 10.35
N ASN A 86 4.51 -10.93 9.39
CA ASN A 86 4.45 -12.39 9.54
C ASN A 86 5.36 -12.89 10.66
N ALA A 87 6.60 -12.38 10.74
CA ALA A 87 7.54 -12.72 11.80
C ALA A 87 7.05 -12.23 13.18
N GLU A 88 6.46 -11.03 13.23
CA GLU A 88 5.88 -10.48 14.44
C GLU A 88 4.69 -11.32 14.94
N LEU A 89 3.78 -11.72 14.04
CA LEU A 89 2.66 -12.60 14.37
C LEU A 89 3.13 -13.97 14.88
N ALA A 90 4.09 -14.60 14.20
CA ALA A 90 4.66 -15.88 14.64
C ALA A 90 5.27 -15.76 16.04
N THR A 91 6.01 -14.69 16.29
CA THR A 91 6.63 -14.39 17.59
C THR A 91 5.56 -14.18 18.68
N CYS A 92 4.50 -13.43 18.37
CA CYS A 92 3.40 -13.19 19.30
C CYS A 92 2.67 -14.49 19.69
N VAL A 93 2.30 -15.33 18.71
CA VAL A 93 1.68 -16.64 18.97
C VAL A 93 2.57 -17.50 19.86
N LYS A 94 3.88 -17.57 19.56
CA LYS A 94 4.86 -18.30 20.37
C LYS A 94 5.03 -17.75 21.78
N LYS A 95 5.04 -16.42 21.94
CA LYS A 95 5.17 -15.75 23.24
C LYS A 95 3.96 -16.02 24.13
N LYS A 96 2.75 -15.99 23.55
CA LYS A 96 1.50 -16.24 24.29
C LYS A 96 1.34 -17.71 24.70
N ASN A 97 1.73 -18.65 23.85
CA ASN A 97 1.74 -20.08 24.19
C ASN A 97 2.92 -20.81 23.52
N GLY A 98 4.02 -20.96 24.25
CA GLY A 98 5.22 -21.64 23.74
C GLY A 98 4.99 -23.11 23.35
N ASN A 99 3.98 -23.75 23.96
CA ASN A 99 3.60 -25.15 23.76
C ASN A 99 2.53 -25.35 22.67
N CYS A 100 2.13 -24.29 21.94
CA CYS A 100 1.16 -24.46 20.85
C CYS A 100 1.74 -25.33 19.72
N ALA A 101 2.94 -25.02 19.25
CA ALA A 101 3.67 -25.74 18.22
C ALA A 101 5.19 -25.53 18.39
N ARG A 102 6.04 -26.42 17.88
CA ARG A 102 7.50 -26.30 17.92
C ARG A 102 7.99 -25.23 16.94
N ALA A 103 7.47 -25.22 15.72
CA ALA A 103 7.70 -24.19 14.70
C ALA A 103 6.39 -23.56 14.23
N ILE A 104 6.44 -22.30 13.79
CA ILE A 104 5.30 -21.58 13.20
C ILE A 104 5.75 -21.03 11.85
N TYR A 105 4.97 -21.29 10.81
CA TYR A 105 5.19 -20.75 9.47
C TYR A 105 4.00 -19.87 9.08
N VAL A 106 4.25 -18.66 8.58
CA VAL A 106 3.21 -17.69 8.26
C VAL A 106 3.33 -17.25 6.80
N ALA A 107 2.21 -17.25 6.08
CA ALA A 107 2.14 -16.84 4.69
C ALA A 107 0.76 -16.27 4.33
N SER A 108 0.62 -15.71 3.13
CA SER A 108 -0.67 -15.30 2.57
C SER A 108 -1.63 -16.50 2.46
N ASP A 109 -2.92 -16.25 2.65
CA ASP A 109 -4.04 -17.17 2.38
C ASP A 109 -3.97 -17.82 0.98
N THR A 110 -3.41 -17.12 -0.02
CA THR A 110 -3.17 -17.67 -1.36
C THR A 110 -2.19 -18.84 -1.36
N ALA A 111 -1.18 -18.83 -0.48
CA ALA A 111 -0.18 -19.90 -0.39
C ALA A 111 -0.80 -21.21 0.07
N GLY A 112 -1.69 -21.16 1.07
CA GLY A 112 -2.43 -22.35 1.54
C GLY A 112 -3.31 -22.94 0.44
N SER A 113 -4.03 -22.09 -0.28
CA SER A 113 -4.87 -22.52 -1.42
C SER A 113 -4.06 -23.14 -2.55
N LEU A 114 -2.94 -22.53 -2.93
CA LEU A 114 -2.03 -23.05 -3.96
C LEU A 114 -1.43 -24.38 -3.54
N PHE A 115 -0.89 -24.48 -2.33
CA PHE A 115 -0.23 -25.70 -1.87
C PHE A 115 -1.23 -26.87 -1.71
N THR A 116 -2.51 -26.54 -1.47
CA THR A 116 -3.59 -27.53 -1.45
C THR A 116 -3.90 -28.05 -2.86
N GLY A 117 -4.05 -27.17 -3.86
CA GLY A 117 -4.58 -27.58 -5.16
C GLY A 117 -3.58 -27.71 -6.32
N ALA A 118 -2.43 -27.05 -6.23
CA ALA A 118 -1.42 -26.97 -7.28
C ALA A 118 0.01 -26.89 -6.67
N PRO A 119 0.47 -27.95 -5.98
CA PRO A 119 1.75 -27.92 -5.26
C PRO A 119 2.98 -27.78 -6.14
N GLY A 120 2.89 -28.19 -7.41
CA GLY A 120 3.95 -28.05 -8.42
C GLY A 120 3.99 -26.69 -9.12
N GLY A 121 3.16 -25.73 -8.68
CA GLY A 121 3.00 -24.42 -9.30
C GLY A 121 1.64 -24.27 -9.97
N GLY A 122 1.00 -23.13 -9.74
CA GLY A 122 -0.32 -22.82 -10.23
C GLY A 122 -0.71 -21.38 -9.90
N MET A 123 -1.98 -21.07 -10.04
CA MET A 123 -2.49 -19.72 -9.80
C MET A 123 -3.80 -19.77 -9.01
N VAL A 124 -3.99 -18.84 -8.07
CA VAL A 124 -5.26 -18.62 -7.36
C VAL A 124 -5.96 -17.40 -7.94
N VAL A 125 -7.26 -17.52 -8.18
CA VAL A 125 -8.07 -16.45 -8.77
C VAL A 125 -9.39 -16.26 -8.04
N ILE A 126 -9.70 -15.00 -7.72
CA ILE A 126 -10.91 -14.56 -7.01
C ILE A 126 -11.47 -13.29 -7.67
N ALA A 127 -12.80 -13.10 -7.66
CA ALA A 127 -13.42 -11.94 -8.32
C ALA A 127 -14.67 -11.37 -7.62
N ALA A 128 -15.10 -11.89 -6.47
CA ALA A 128 -16.38 -11.49 -5.87
C ALA A 128 -16.43 -9.98 -5.58
N TYR A 129 -15.45 -9.44 -4.86
CA TYR A 129 -15.39 -8.00 -4.59
C TYR A 129 -15.39 -7.16 -5.88
N TRP A 130 -14.62 -7.59 -6.90
CA TRP A 130 -14.56 -6.88 -8.18
C TRP A 130 -15.94 -6.83 -8.86
N ILE A 131 -16.69 -7.94 -8.87
CA ILE A 131 -18.04 -8.00 -9.43
C ILE A 131 -19.00 -7.05 -8.68
N ALA A 132 -18.99 -7.10 -7.35
CA ALA A 132 -19.84 -6.24 -6.54
C ALA A 132 -19.51 -4.75 -6.75
N HIS A 133 -18.22 -4.40 -6.71
CA HIS A 133 -17.75 -3.04 -6.96
C HIS A 133 -18.09 -2.56 -8.37
N ARG A 134 -17.89 -3.42 -9.39
CA ARG A 134 -18.24 -3.11 -10.78
C ARG A 134 -19.74 -2.84 -10.95
N ALA A 135 -20.59 -3.59 -10.26
CA ALA A 135 -22.05 -3.38 -10.26
C ALA A 135 -22.44 -2.04 -9.63
N VAL A 136 -21.92 -1.73 -8.43
CA VAL A 136 -22.16 -0.44 -7.78
C VAL A 136 -21.70 0.71 -8.67
N LYS A 137 -20.50 0.58 -9.26
CA LYS A 137 -19.97 1.58 -10.19
C LYS A 137 -20.85 1.73 -11.44
N ALA A 138 -21.31 0.63 -12.04
CA ALA A 138 -22.17 0.70 -13.23
C ALA A 138 -23.49 1.43 -12.94
N VAL A 139 -24.08 1.20 -11.78
CA VAL A 139 -25.28 1.93 -11.34
C VAL A 139 -24.99 3.40 -11.09
N PHE A 140 -23.89 3.72 -10.41
CA PHE A 140 -23.57 5.11 -10.06
C PHE A 140 -23.20 5.92 -11.30
N ASP A 141 -22.36 5.38 -12.18
CA ASP A 141 -21.97 6.01 -13.43
C ASP A 141 -23.19 6.31 -14.32
N ASP A 142 -24.18 5.42 -14.36
CA ASP A 142 -25.42 5.61 -15.12
C ASP A 142 -26.29 6.72 -14.52
N ILE A 143 -26.48 6.72 -13.19
CA ILE A 143 -27.26 7.75 -12.50
C ILE A 143 -26.59 9.13 -12.56
N ASP A 144 -25.25 9.19 -12.50
CA ASP A 144 -24.48 10.44 -12.60
C ASP A 144 -24.30 10.92 -14.05
N GLY A 145 -24.72 10.14 -15.05
CA GLY A 145 -24.50 10.49 -16.46
C GLY A 145 -23.02 10.48 -16.87
N LEU A 146 -22.17 9.72 -16.18
CA LEU A 146 -20.75 9.57 -16.49
C LEU A 146 -20.54 8.56 -17.61
N ASN A 147 -20.83 7.28 -17.33
CA ASN A 147 -20.76 6.20 -18.31
C ASN A 147 -22.11 5.47 -18.28
N PRO A 148 -22.99 5.69 -19.28
CA PRO A 148 -24.28 5.03 -19.34
C PRO A 148 -24.14 3.51 -19.34
N SER A 149 -25.01 2.85 -18.58
CA SER A 149 -25.08 1.40 -18.55
C SER A 149 -25.64 0.87 -19.87
N PRO A 150 -25.06 -0.19 -20.46
CA PRO A 150 -25.58 -0.79 -21.70
C PRO A 150 -26.95 -1.48 -21.52
N TYR A 151 -27.37 -1.70 -20.26
CA TYR A 151 -28.63 -2.36 -19.89
C TYR A 151 -29.27 -1.64 -18.72
N SER A 152 -30.57 -1.89 -18.49
CA SER A 152 -31.30 -1.29 -17.35
C SER A 152 -30.59 -1.57 -16.02
N ILE A 153 -30.41 -0.53 -15.22
CA ILE A 153 -29.81 -0.60 -13.88
C ILE A 153 -30.81 -0.99 -12.78
N HIS A 154 -32.11 -1.05 -13.09
CA HIS A 154 -33.18 -1.11 -12.08
C HIS A 154 -33.02 -2.28 -11.09
N ASN A 155 -32.99 -3.52 -11.58
CA ASN A 155 -32.90 -4.71 -10.72
C ASN A 155 -31.59 -4.78 -9.94
N VAL A 156 -30.48 -4.39 -10.58
CA VAL A 156 -29.15 -4.35 -9.95
C VAL A 156 -29.13 -3.31 -8.83
N TRP A 157 -29.74 -2.15 -9.07
CA TRP A 157 -29.87 -1.10 -8.06
C TRP A 157 -30.72 -1.56 -6.88
N GLU A 158 -31.87 -2.21 -7.11
CA GLU A 158 -32.70 -2.78 -6.05
C GLU A 158 -31.93 -3.76 -5.17
N VAL A 159 -31.20 -4.70 -5.79
CA VAL A 159 -30.37 -5.66 -5.06
C VAL A 159 -29.31 -4.99 -4.19
N ILE A 160 -28.67 -3.92 -4.69
CA ILE A 160 -27.67 -3.15 -3.94
C ILE A 160 -28.34 -2.45 -2.76
N ARG A 161 -29.45 -1.72 -2.99
CA ARG A 161 -30.20 -1.03 -1.94
C ARG A 161 -30.61 -1.96 -0.81
N GLU A 162 -31.22 -3.09 -1.16
CA GLU A 162 -31.61 -4.11 -0.18
C GLU A 162 -30.42 -4.76 0.54
N HIS A 163 -29.28 -4.90 -0.12
CA HIS A 163 -28.10 -5.51 0.51
C HIS A 163 -27.50 -4.63 1.59
N PHE A 164 -27.42 -3.32 1.34
CA PHE A 164 -26.82 -2.37 2.27
C PHE A 164 -27.84 -1.68 3.17
N ASN A 165 -29.13 -1.97 3.01
CA ASN A 165 -30.21 -1.23 3.65
C ASN A 165 -30.06 0.29 3.39
N ALA A 166 -29.87 0.63 2.11
CA ALA A 166 -29.55 1.96 1.62
C ALA A 166 -30.61 2.38 0.59
N ASP A 167 -31.36 3.44 0.85
CA ASP A 167 -32.41 3.89 -0.06
C ASP A 167 -31.86 4.79 -1.17
N THR A 168 -30.80 5.54 -0.85
CA THR A 168 -30.14 6.48 -1.75
C THR A 168 -28.68 6.11 -1.99
N ARG A 169 -28.06 6.74 -2.98
CA ARG A 169 -26.63 6.60 -3.26
C ARG A 169 -25.75 7.13 -2.13
N ALA A 170 -26.21 8.15 -1.41
CA ALA A 170 -25.49 8.73 -0.27
C ALA A 170 -25.41 7.72 0.89
N ASP A 171 -26.44 6.90 1.07
CA ASP A 171 -26.51 5.88 2.13
C ASP A 171 -25.49 4.74 1.93
N LEU A 172 -24.95 4.58 0.72
CA LEU A 172 -23.88 3.63 0.42
C LEU A 172 -22.48 4.15 0.78
N LEU A 173 -22.29 5.46 0.91
CA LEU A 173 -20.98 6.06 1.19
C LEU A 173 -20.34 5.54 2.48
N PRO A 174 -21.08 5.36 3.60
CA PRO A 174 -20.53 4.73 4.80
C PRO A 174 -19.99 3.32 4.54
N HIS A 175 -20.69 2.50 3.75
CA HIS A 175 -20.27 1.14 3.41
C HIS A 175 -19.08 1.11 2.45
N ALA A 176 -18.89 2.14 1.64
CA ALA A 176 -17.77 2.25 0.71
C ALA A 176 -16.51 2.86 1.35
N TYR A 177 -16.65 3.79 2.31
CA TYR A 177 -15.55 4.61 2.80
C TYR A 177 -15.31 4.55 4.31
N LYS A 178 -16.37 4.56 5.15
CA LYS A 178 -16.26 4.74 6.60
C LYS A 178 -16.20 3.42 7.37
N HIS A 179 -17.01 2.47 6.96
CA HIS A 179 -17.24 1.17 7.57
C HIS A 179 -17.05 0.07 6.53
N PHE A 180 -16.03 0.22 5.69
CA PHE A 180 -15.80 -0.71 4.59
C PHE A 180 -15.55 -2.12 5.13
N ASP A 181 -16.49 -3.00 4.84
CA ASP A 181 -16.41 -4.44 5.10
C ASP A 181 -16.39 -5.15 3.75
N LYS A 182 -15.21 -5.62 3.34
CA LYS A 182 -15.01 -6.31 2.05
C LYS A 182 -15.92 -7.54 1.91
N PRO A 183 -16.02 -8.44 2.90
CA PRO A 183 -16.99 -9.54 2.87
C PRO A 183 -18.44 -9.12 2.68
N LEU A 184 -18.92 -8.12 3.42
CA LEU A 184 -20.26 -7.57 3.23
C LEU A 184 -20.42 -7.10 1.79
N PHE A 185 -19.49 -6.25 1.33
CA PHE A 185 -19.54 -5.70 -0.02
C PHE A 185 -19.52 -6.77 -1.11
N ALA A 186 -18.64 -7.77 -0.99
CA ALA A 186 -18.57 -8.92 -1.90
C ALA A 186 -19.81 -9.83 -1.82
N GLY A 187 -20.61 -9.75 -0.74
CA GLY A 187 -21.86 -10.48 -0.58
C GLY A 187 -22.91 -10.13 -1.64
N VAL A 188 -22.86 -8.93 -2.20
CA VAL A 188 -23.71 -8.48 -3.32
C VAL A 188 -23.57 -9.42 -4.52
N THR A 189 -22.39 -9.96 -4.78
CA THR A 189 -22.11 -10.87 -5.91
C THR A 189 -23.05 -12.08 -5.94
N VAL A 190 -23.40 -12.63 -4.78
CA VAL A 190 -24.31 -13.80 -4.72
C VAL A 190 -25.72 -13.41 -5.17
N LYS A 191 -26.18 -12.20 -4.83
CA LYS A 191 -27.47 -11.68 -5.27
C LYS A 191 -27.46 -11.37 -6.78
N LEU A 192 -26.38 -10.76 -7.29
CA LEU A 192 -26.19 -10.50 -8.72
C LEU A 192 -26.12 -11.78 -9.56
N ALA A 193 -25.49 -12.84 -9.03
CA ALA A 193 -25.48 -14.13 -9.71
C ALA A 193 -26.90 -14.68 -9.89
N LYS A 194 -27.77 -14.56 -8.86
CA LYS A 194 -29.18 -14.96 -8.95
C LYS A 194 -29.92 -14.15 -10.02
N LEU A 195 -29.73 -12.83 -10.06
CA LEU A 195 -30.31 -11.98 -11.10
C LEU A 195 -29.86 -12.39 -12.51
N ALA A 196 -28.57 -12.66 -12.70
CA ALA A 196 -28.04 -13.13 -13.98
C ALA A 196 -28.69 -14.45 -14.41
N TYR A 197 -28.84 -15.41 -13.49
CA TYR A 197 -29.55 -16.66 -13.78
C TYR A 197 -31.05 -16.48 -14.05
N GLN A 198 -31.65 -15.38 -13.59
CA GLN A 198 -33.03 -14.99 -13.91
C GLN A 198 -33.14 -14.20 -15.23
N GLY A 199 -32.03 -14.00 -15.95
CA GLY A 199 -32.02 -13.31 -17.25
C GLY A 199 -31.74 -11.82 -17.18
N ASP A 200 -31.36 -11.26 -16.02
CA ASP A 200 -30.97 -9.86 -15.91
C ASP A 200 -29.73 -9.58 -16.77
N GLN A 201 -29.87 -8.66 -17.72
CA GLN A 201 -28.86 -8.41 -18.74
C GLN A 201 -27.63 -7.71 -18.17
N LEU A 202 -27.82 -6.74 -17.25
CA LEU A 202 -26.71 -6.03 -16.63
C LEU A 202 -25.88 -6.97 -15.75
N SER A 203 -26.52 -7.79 -14.92
CA SER A 203 -25.84 -8.79 -14.11
C SER A 203 -25.08 -9.79 -14.97
N SER A 204 -25.71 -10.32 -16.03
CA SER A 204 -25.05 -11.23 -16.98
C SER A 204 -23.85 -10.59 -17.66
N HIS A 205 -23.97 -9.31 -18.05
CA HIS A 205 -22.88 -8.53 -18.62
C HIS A 205 -21.70 -8.38 -17.65
N ILE A 206 -21.96 -8.02 -16.40
CA ILE A 206 -20.92 -7.86 -15.37
C ILE A 206 -20.20 -9.19 -15.11
N PHE A 207 -20.91 -10.32 -15.06
CA PHE A 207 -20.28 -11.64 -14.93
C PHE A 207 -19.46 -12.01 -16.19
N ALA A 208 -19.92 -11.65 -17.39
CA ALA A 208 -19.12 -11.84 -18.59
C ALA A 208 -17.84 -10.97 -18.58
N GLU A 209 -17.91 -9.70 -18.13
CA GLU A 209 -16.72 -8.86 -17.93
C GLU A 209 -15.78 -9.45 -16.87
N ALA A 210 -16.32 -10.01 -15.78
CA ALA A 210 -15.53 -10.69 -14.77
C ALA A 210 -14.82 -11.92 -15.34
N GLY A 211 -15.51 -12.72 -16.16
CA GLY A 211 -14.93 -13.85 -16.88
C GLY A 211 -13.78 -13.42 -17.80
N GLN A 212 -13.97 -12.35 -18.58
CA GLN A 212 -12.90 -11.77 -19.42
C GLN A 212 -11.71 -11.32 -18.57
N THR A 213 -11.97 -10.60 -17.48
CA THR A 213 -10.92 -10.09 -16.59
C THR A 213 -10.14 -11.25 -15.97
N LEU A 214 -10.82 -12.28 -15.49
CA LEU A 214 -10.19 -13.48 -14.94
C LEU A 214 -9.28 -14.15 -15.98
N ALA A 215 -9.79 -14.41 -17.18
CA ALA A 215 -9.03 -14.99 -18.29
C ALA A 215 -7.81 -14.13 -18.67
N ALA A 216 -7.94 -12.80 -18.70
CA ALA A 216 -6.85 -11.89 -19.02
C ALA A 216 -5.67 -12.05 -18.05
N HIS A 217 -5.94 -12.20 -16.75
CA HIS A 217 -4.90 -12.45 -15.74
C HIS A 217 -4.27 -13.83 -15.92
N ILE A 218 -5.07 -14.85 -16.22
CA ILE A 218 -4.56 -16.20 -16.51
C ILE A 218 -3.58 -16.17 -17.68
N VAL A 219 -3.98 -15.56 -18.80
CA VAL A 219 -3.14 -15.50 -20.00
C VAL A 219 -1.84 -14.74 -19.72
N ALA A 220 -1.92 -13.62 -19.02
CA ALA A 220 -0.74 -12.81 -18.70
C ALA A 220 0.32 -13.58 -17.88
N LEU A 221 -0.11 -14.51 -17.02
CA LEU A 221 0.78 -15.35 -16.23
C LEU A 221 1.17 -16.64 -16.96
N ALA A 222 0.26 -17.26 -17.70
CA ALA A 222 0.51 -18.46 -18.49
C ALA A 222 1.62 -18.24 -19.54
N GLN A 223 1.69 -17.05 -20.12
CA GLN A 223 2.75 -16.67 -21.07
C GLN A 223 4.15 -16.58 -20.43
N ARG A 224 4.26 -16.58 -19.09
CA ARG A 224 5.52 -16.46 -18.36
C ARG A 224 6.03 -17.80 -17.81
N THR A 225 5.34 -18.89 -18.07
CA THR A 225 5.72 -20.23 -17.59
C THR A 225 6.13 -21.14 -18.74
N THR A 226 7.00 -22.10 -18.45
CA THR A 226 7.40 -23.17 -19.38
C THR A 226 6.50 -24.41 -19.26
N ILE A 227 5.45 -24.34 -18.44
CA ILE A 227 4.54 -25.46 -18.18
C ILE A 227 3.49 -25.56 -19.29
N ASN A 228 3.37 -26.75 -19.90
CA ASN A 228 2.40 -27.02 -20.98
C ASN A 228 0.93 -27.01 -20.50
N ARG A 229 0.70 -27.35 -19.23
CA ARG A 229 -0.61 -27.38 -18.59
C ARG A 229 -0.60 -26.64 -17.26
N LEU A 230 -1.30 -25.51 -17.19
CA LEU A 230 -1.41 -24.69 -15.99
C LEU A 230 -2.64 -25.08 -15.17
N ARG A 231 -2.43 -25.43 -13.91
CA ARG A 231 -3.53 -25.63 -12.96
C ARG A 231 -3.91 -24.31 -12.29
N VAL A 232 -5.20 -23.99 -12.35
CA VAL A 232 -5.81 -22.77 -11.82
C VAL A 232 -6.71 -23.14 -10.65
N VAL A 233 -6.29 -22.80 -9.44
CA VAL A 233 -7.06 -23.02 -8.21
C VAL A 233 -8.13 -21.94 -8.07
N CYS A 234 -9.36 -22.34 -8.34
CA CYS A 234 -10.55 -21.50 -8.34
C CYS A 234 -11.15 -21.41 -6.93
N VAL A 235 -10.72 -20.40 -6.17
CA VAL A 235 -11.13 -20.20 -4.77
C VAL A 235 -12.32 -19.24 -4.68
N GLY A 236 -13.24 -19.52 -3.75
CA GLY A 236 -14.37 -18.66 -3.45
C GLY A 236 -15.66 -19.02 -4.19
N SER A 237 -16.79 -18.57 -3.64
CA SER A 237 -18.14 -18.89 -4.13
C SER A 237 -18.44 -18.38 -5.53
N VAL A 238 -17.68 -17.39 -6.03
CA VAL A 238 -17.83 -16.83 -7.39
C VAL A 238 -17.73 -17.91 -8.47
N TRP A 239 -16.92 -18.95 -8.25
CA TRP A 239 -16.76 -20.03 -9.21
C TRP A 239 -17.97 -20.95 -9.30
N LYS A 240 -18.91 -20.88 -8.36
CA LYS A 240 -20.23 -21.53 -8.50
C LYS A 240 -21.02 -20.95 -9.66
N SER A 241 -20.72 -19.71 -10.06
CA SER A 241 -21.32 -18.99 -11.18
C SER A 241 -20.58 -19.22 -12.51
N TRP A 242 -19.97 -20.39 -12.70
CA TRP A 242 -19.14 -20.67 -13.88
C TRP A 242 -19.90 -20.46 -15.20
N GLU A 243 -21.15 -20.91 -15.30
CA GLU A 243 -21.92 -20.81 -16.56
C GLU A 243 -22.11 -19.36 -17.04
N ILE A 244 -22.20 -18.39 -16.13
CA ILE A 244 -22.32 -16.96 -16.49
C ILE A 244 -20.96 -16.26 -16.64
N LEU A 245 -19.88 -16.80 -16.06
CA LEU A 245 -18.50 -16.33 -16.27
C LEU A 245 -17.90 -16.83 -17.60
N LYS A 246 -18.23 -18.07 -17.96
CA LYS A 246 -17.62 -18.85 -19.05
C LYS A 246 -17.64 -18.13 -20.41
N PRO A 247 -18.74 -17.48 -20.85
CA PRO A 247 -18.76 -16.83 -22.16
C PRO A 247 -17.68 -15.75 -22.31
N GLY A 248 -17.54 -14.90 -21.28
CA GLY A 248 -16.51 -13.87 -21.25
C GLY A 248 -15.10 -14.45 -21.13
N PHE A 249 -14.95 -15.48 -20.29
CA PHE A 249 -13.68 -16.17 -20.10
C PHE A 249 -13.14 -16.76 -21.41
N LEU A 250 -13.96 -17.54 -22.13
CA LEU A 250 -13.56 -18.16 -23.40
C LEU A 250 -13.31 -17.14 -24.50
N LYS A 251 -14.11 -16.08 -24.56
CA LYS A 251 -13.90 -14.97 -25.50
C LYS A 251 -12.51 -14.36 -25.33
N GLU A 252 -12.08 -14.14 -24.10
CA GLU A 252 -10.76 -13.55 -23.82
C GLU A 252 -9.60 -14.52 -24.10
N LEU A 253 -9.74 -15.81 -23.75
CA LEU A 253 -8.74 -16.83 -24.09
C LEU A 253 -8.52 -16.93 -25.60
N ALA A 254 -9.60 -16.96 -26.38
CA ALA A 254 -9.55 -16.97 -27.84
C ALA A 254 -8.93 -15.67 -28.38
N ARG A 255 -9.36 -14.51 -27.87
CA ARG A 255 -8.84 -13.19 -28.29
C ARG A 255 -7.33 -13.07 -28.09
N ARG A 256 -6.79 -13.67 -27.03
CA ARG A 256 -5.34 -13.64 -26.72
C ARG A 256 -4.57 -14.86 -27.23
N GLN A 257 -5.23 -15.79 -27.91
CA GLN A 257 -4.62 -16.98 -28.51
C GLN A 257 -3.79 -17.79 -27.49
N LEU A 258 -4.39 -18.10 -26.34
CA LEU A 258 -3.68 -18.91 -25.34
C LEU A 258 -3.42 -20.32 -25.89
N THR A 259 -2.15 -20.73 -25.89
CA THR A 259 -1.73 -22.07 -26.33
C THR A 259 -1.62 -23.06 -25.17
N THR A 260 -1.29 -22.58 -23.97
CA THR A 260 -1.18 -23.39 -22.74
C THR A 260 -2.51 -24.03 -22.35
N GLU A 261 -2.50 -25.33 -22.05
CA GLU A 261 -3.68 -26.02 -21.51
C GLU A 261 -4.02 -25.49 -20.11
N LEU A 262 -5.30 -25.37 -19.78
CA LEU A 262 -5.73 -24.97 -18.43
C LEU A 262 -6.54 -26.08 -17.77
N GLU A 263 -6.24 -26.36 -16.50
CA GLU A 263 -7.10 -27.13 -15.60
C GLU A 263 -7.64 -26.22 -14.51
N LEU A 264 -8.94 -25.90 -14.55
CA LEU A 264 -9.60 -25.15 -13.50
C LEU A 264 -10.08 -26.12 -12.42
N VAL A 265 -9.54 -25.96 -11.21
CA VAL A 265 -9.77 -26.87 -10.09
C VAL A 265 -10.45 -26.16 -8.92
N ARG A 266 -11.37 -26.86 -8.26
CA ARG A 266 -11.91 -26.46 -6.95
C ARG A 266 -11.31 -27.34 -5.87
N LEU A 267 -11.06 -26.76 -4.71
CA LEU A 267 -10.63 -27.52 -3.53
C LEU A 267 -11.83 -28.32 -2.97
N ARG A 268 -11.61 -29.60 -2.66
CA ARG A 268 -12.56 -30.46 -1.93
C ARG A 268 -12.32 -30.45 -0.42
N VAL A 269 -11.15 -29.99 0.00
CA VAL A 269 -10.74 -29.87 1.40
C VAL A 269 -10.42 -28.41 1.72
N SER A 270 -10.40 -28.06 3.00
CA SER A 270 -10.00 -26.72 3.45
C SER A 270 -8.55 -26.44 3.06
N SER A 271 -8.24 -25.19 2.72
CA SER A 271 -6.88 -24.78 2.39
C SER A 271 -5.95 -24.74 3.62
N ALA A 272 -6.53 -24.91 4.82
CA ALA A 272 -5.79 -25.20 6.05
C ALA A 272 -4.91 -26.46 5.92
N MET A 273 -5.30 -27.41 5.06
CA MET A 273 -4.45 -28.56 4.73
C MET A 273 -3.15 -28.13 4.03
N GLY A 274 -3.24 -27.20 3.07
CA GLY A 274 -2.07 -26.57 2.45
C GLY A 274 -1.18 -25.83 3.44
N ALA A 275 -1.78 -25.16 4.43
CA ALA A 275 -1.04 -24.53 5.51
C ALA A 275 -0.25 -25.54 6.34
N ALA A 276 -0.87 -26.68 6.70
CA ALA A 276 -0.22 -27.74 7.46
C ALA A 276 0.96 -28.34 6.69
N TRP A 277 0.80 -28.61 5.38
CA TRP A 277 1.90 -29.11 4.54
C TRP A 277 3.05 -28.10 4.39
N LEU A 278 2.74 -26.81 4.20
CA LEU A 278 3.76 -25.77 4.10
C LEU A 278 4.62 -25.72 5.37
N ALA A 279 3.97 -25.77 6.53
CA ALA A 279 4.67 -25.78 7.81
C ALA A 279 5.46 -27.07 8.05
N ALA A 280 4.90 -28.24 7.68
CA ALA A 280 5.60 -29.51 7.76
C ALA A 280 6.88 -29.50 6.91
N LYS A 281 6.77 -29.02 5.67
CA LYS A 281 7.91 -28.87 4.76
C LYS A 281 8.96 -27.90 5.32
N HIS A 282 8.53 -26.83 5.96
CA HIS A 282 9.43 -25.85 6.60
C HIS A 282 10.27 -26.47 7.73
N VAL A 283 9.74 -27.47 8.45
CA VAL A 283 10.50 -28.23 9.46
C VAL A 283 11.18 -29.48 8.90
N GLY A 284 11.31 -29.59 7.57
CA GLY A 284 11.98 -30.70 6.92
C GLY A 284 11.20 -32.02 6.94
N TYR A 285 9.87 -31.96 7.09
CA TYR A 285 9.00 -33.13 7.03
C TYR A 285 8.11 -33.11 5.79
N ASP A 286 8.24 -34.14 4.95
CA ASP A 286 7.37 -34.31 3.78
C ASP A 286 6.11 -35.09 4.19
N LEU A 287 5.07 -34.35 4.55
CA LEU A 287 3.81 -34.93 5.02
C LEU A 287 3.03 -35.52 3.84
N PRO A 288 2.63 -36.82 3.88
CA PRO A 288 1.97 -37.47 2.74
C PRO A 288 0.71 -36.74 2.28
N ARG A 289 0.44 -36.80 0.97
CA ARG A 289 -0.68 -36.12 0.30
C ARG A 289 -1.27 -36.98 -0.82
N ASP A 290 -2.60 -36.99 -0.94
CA ASP A 290 -3.36 -37.55 -2.06
C ASP A 290 -4.02 -36.44 -2.90
N ASP A 291 -3.31 -35.95 -3.91
CA ASP A 291 -3.76 -34.85 -4.76
C ASP A 291 -5.06 -35.13 -5.52
N SER A 292 -5.39 -36.40 -5.74
CA SER A 292 -6.62 -36.79 -6.44
C SER A 292 -7.87 -36.57 -5.58
N ALA A 293 -7.73 -36.68 -4.25
CA ALA A 293 -8.81 -36.48 -3.29
C ALA A 293 -9.05 -35.01 -2.94
N PHE A 294 -8.06 -34.13 -3.15
CA PHE A 294 -8.11 -32.74 -2.66
C PHE A 294 -8.66 -31.72 -3.65
N CYS A 295 -8.71 -32.07 -4.94
CA CYS A 295 -9.22 -31.20 -5.99
C CYS A 295 -10.31 -31.85 -6.84
N SER A 296 -11.17 -31.03 -7.44
CA SER A 296 -12.02 -31.41 -8.56
C SER A 296 -11.74 -30.50 -9.74
N VAL A 297 -11.27 -31.08 -10.84
CA VAL A 297 -11.25 -30.39 -12.13
C VAL A 297 -12.70 -30.25 -12.58
N PHE A 298 -13.18 -29.03 -12.75
CA PHE A 298 -14.53 -28.77 -13.25
C PHE A 298 -14.53 -28.20 -14.67
N TYR A 299 -13.38 -27.77 -15.16
CA TYR A 299 -13.22 -27.30 -16.53
C TYR A 299 -11.79 -27.48 -17.02
N THR A 300 -11.64 -27.94 -18.26
CA THR A 300 -10.36 -28.04 -18.96
C THR A 300 -10.42 -27.24 -20.25
N TYR A 301 -9.39 -26.46 -20.53
CA TYR A 301 -9.19 -25.74 -21.78
C TYR A 301 -8.04 -26.34 -22.56
N ASN A 302 -8.26 -26.62 -23.84
CA ASN A 302 -7.23 -27.03 -24.80
C ASN A 302 -7.38 -26.19 -26.08
N SER A 303 -6.25 -25.68 -26.57
CA SER A 303 -6.17 -24.75 -27.71
C SER A 303 -6.44 -25.42 -29.07
N GLU A 304 -6.26 -26.74 -29.19
CA GLU A 304 -6.50 -27.51 -30.42
C GLU A 304 -8.00 -27.63 -30.76
N ASN A 305 -8.87 -27.59 -29.74
CA ASN A 305 -10.33 -27.67 -29.92
C ASN A 305 -10.95 -26.42 -30.57
N ILE A 306 -10.18 -25.35 -30.81
CA ILE A 306 -10.66 -24.13 -31.49
C ILE A 306 -10.45 -24.23 -33.01
N ASN A 307 -9.47 -25.01 -33.46
CA ASN A 307 -9.15 -25.15 -34.89
C ASN A 307 -9.86 -26.34 -35.55
N SER A 308 -10.57 -27.18 -34.79
CA SER A 308 -11.37 -28.30 -35.30
C SER A 308 -12.85 -27.95 -35.43
N THR A 309 -13.20 -26.82 -36.05
CA THR A 309 -14.54 -26.61 -36.63
C THR A 309 -14.45 -25.77 -37.90
N ASN A 310 -13.94 -26.38 -38.97
CA ASN A 310 -14.40 -26.04 -40.31
C ASN A 310 -15.81 -26.57 -40.47
N GLY A 311 -16.81 -25.69 -40.46
CA GLY A 311 -18.19 -26.03 -40.77
C GLY A 311 -19.16 -25.62 -39.68
N VAL A 312 -20.09 -24.75 -40.07
CA VAL A 312 -21.28 -24.37 -39.33
C VAL A 312 -22.03 -25.62 -38.83
N ASN A 313 -22.10 -25.82 -37.51
CA ASN A 313 -23.32 -26.17 -36.74
C ASN A 313 -23.02 -26.79 -35.36
N ALA A 314 -23.96 -26.52 -34.44
CA ALA A 314 -24.24 -27.25 -33.20
C ALA A 314 -23.35 -26.96 -31.98
N VAL A 315 -23.68 -25.82 -31.36
CA VAL A 315 -24.15 -25.82 -29.97
C VAL A 315 -24.99 -27.07 -29.69
N ASN A 316 -24.70 -27.81 -28.62
CA ASN A 316 -25.73 -28.59 -27.94
C ASN A 316 -25.45 -28.72 -26.44
N GLY A 317 -26.23 -27.97 -25.70
CA GLY A 317 -26.42 -27.97 -24.26
C GLY A 317 -27.70 -27.18 -24.00
N ILE A 318 -28.82 -27.80 -24.36
CA ILE A 318 -30.17 -27.25 -24.44
C ILE A 318 -30.65 -26.73 -23.08
N LEU A 319 -31.10 -25.47 -23.05
CA LEU A 319 -32.27 -25.05 -22.27
C LEU A 319 -33.28 -24.48 -23.26
N GLY A 320 -34.45 -25.13 -23.30
CA GLY A 320 -35.50 -24.88 -24.25
C GLY A 320 -36.24 -23.57 -24.02
N ASN A 321 -36.73 -23.05 -25.15
CA ASN A 321 -37.81 -22.07 -25.33
C ASN A 321 -37.56 -20.61 -24.89
N GLY A 322 -37.00 -19.84 -25.83
CA GLY A 322 -37.68 -18.64 -26.33
C GLY A 322 -37.26 -17.29 -25.76
N LEU A 323 -36.23 -16.65 -26.33
CA LEU A 323 -36.37 -15.46 -27.19
C LEU A 323 -34.97 -15.02 -27.66
N LEU A 324 -34.65 -15.28 -28.93
CA LEU A 324 -33.50 -14.71 -29.62
C LEU A 324 -33.96 -13.38 -30.22
N GLY A 325 -33.68 -12.28 -29.51
CA GLY A 325 -33.86 -10.92 -30.02
C GLY A 325 -32.69 -10.51 -30.90
N TYR A 326 -32.92 -10.60 -32.21
CA TYR A 326 -32.18 -10.01 -33.32
C TYR A 326 -31.32 -8.77 -32.98
N ILE A 327 -30.04 -8.79 -33.33
CA ILE A 327 -29.35 -7.57 -33.77
C ILE A 327 -29.40 -7.58 -35.29
N SER A 328 -30.19 -6.66 -35.84
CA SER A 328 -30.37 -6.44 -37.27
C SER A 328 -29.06 -6.04 -37.94
N ILE A 329 -28.78 -6.63 -39.10
CA ILE A 329 -27.62 -6.37 -39.96
C ILE A 329 -27.53 -4.90 -40.40
N LYS A 330 -28.58 -4.08 -40.19
CA LYS A 330 -28.58 -2.63 -40.47
C LYS A 330 -27.91 -1.75 -39.40
N GLU A 331 -27.64 -2.25 -38.19
CA GLU A 331 -26.91 -1.48 -37.16
C GLU A 331 -25.38 -1.61 -37.26
N LYS A 332 -24.89 -2.42 -38.20
CA LYS A 332 -23.46 -2.47 -38.57
C LYS A 332 -22.92 -1.18 -39.21
N LEU A 333 -23.75 -0.16 -39.44
CA LEU A 333 -23.33 1.06 -40.16
C LEU A 333 -23.11 2.32 -39.30
N PHE A 334 -23.34 2.31 -37.98
CA PHE A 334 -23.12 3.53 -37.16
C PHE A 334 -22.46 3.34 -35.78
N ALA A 335 -22.09 2.12 -35.37
CA ALA A 335 -21.45 1.89 -34.06
C ALA A 335 -20.29 0.88 -34.11
N ALA A 336 -19.39 1.02 -35.08
CA ALA A 336 -18.03 0.49 -35.01
C ALA A 336 -17.24 1.00 -36.22
N THR A 337 -16.88 2.29 -36.20
CA THR A 337 -15.57 2.63 -36.75
C THR A 337 -14.59 1.84 -35.90
N VAL A 338 -14.11 0.73 -36.46
CA VAL A 338 -13.03 -0.08 -35.92
C VAL A 338 -11.83 0.85 -35.78
N VAL A 339 -11.67 1.48 -34.62
CA VAL A 339 -10.34 1.90 -34.20
C VAL A 339 -9.64 0.59 -33.93
N LYS A 340 -8.86 0.13 -34.93
CA LYS A 340 -7.81 -0.86 -34.71
C LYS A 340 -7.00 -0.36 -33.51
N ASN A 341 -7.25 -0.89 -32.32
CA ASN A 341 -6.39 -0.62 -31.17
C ASN A 341 -5.10 -1.42 -31.38
N ASP A 342 -4.26 -0.88 -32.26
CA ASP A 342 -2.86 -1.22 -32.31
C ASP A 342 -2.26 -0.85 -30.95
N LEU A 343 -2.04 -1.85 -30.11
CA LEU A 343 -1.39 -1.66 -28.82
C LEU A 343 0.13 -1.47 -28.99
N LYS A 344 0.67 -1.73 -30.19
CA LYS A 344 2.05 -1.41 -30.56
C LYS A 344 2.22 0.11 -30.54
N GLY A 345 3.34 0.60 -30.01
CA GLY A 345 3.55 2.04 -29.87
C GLY A 345 2.98 2.64 -28.58
N ARG A 346 2.14 1.92 -27.81
CA ARG A 346 1.54 2.48 -26.58
C ARG A 346 2.55 2.66 -25.45
N ARG A 347 3.55 1.78 -25.33
CA ARG A 347 4.65 1.97 -24.36
C ARG A 347 5.43 3.22 -24.72
N GLU A 348 5.69 3.43 -26.00
CA GLU A 348 6.37 4.61 -26.52
C GLU A 348 5.52 5.88 -26.41
N LYS A 349 4.19 5.75 -26.47
CA LYS A 349 3.26 6.89 -26.47
C LYS A 349 2.78 7.33 -25.08
N TYR A 350 2.67 6.42 -24.12
CA TYR A 350 2.02 6.68 -22.83
C TYR A 350 2.93 6.55 -21.61
N ASN A 351 4.22 6.26 -21.80
CA ASN A 351 5.16 6.11 -20.69
C ASN A 351 5.80 7.45 -20.28
N PHE A 352 4.98 8.51 -20.24
CA PHE A 352 5.40 9.89 -19.97
C PHE A 352 6.10 10.05 -18.62
N ILE A 353 5.75 9.24 -17.61
CA ILE A 353 6.46 9.23 -16.32
C ILE A 353 7.92 8.81 -16.50
N ALA A 354 8.17 7.77 -17.32
CA ALA A 354 9.54 7.33 -17.58
C ALA A 354 10.34 8.38 -18.36
N ASP A 355 9.69 9.13 -19.25
CA ASP A 355 10.33 10.21 -20.00
C ASP A 355 10.74 11.36 -19.07
N VAL A 356 9.85 11.79 -18.17
CA VAL A 356 10.14 12.79 -17.13
C VAL A 356 11.31 12.35 -16.25
N VAL A 357 11.31 11.09 -15.83
CA VAL A 357 12.39 10.50 -15.03
C VAL A 357 13.71 10.53 -15.80
N ALA A 358 13.71 10.15 -17.07
CA ALA A 358 14.91 10.11 -17.90
C ALA A 358 15.53 11.51 -18.09
N VAL A 359 14.71 12.54 -18.26
CA VAL A 359 15.16 13.94 -18.38
C VAL A 359 15.67 14.48 -17.05
N SER A 360 15.00 14.14 -15.95
CA SER A 360 15.23 14.78 -14.64
C SER A 360 16.31 14.10 -13.80
N ALA A 361 16.40 12.76 -13.87
CA ALA A 361 17.28 11.95 -13.03
C ALA A 361 18.75 12.38 -13.01
N PRO A 362 19.39 12.81 -14.12
CA PRO A 362 20.79 13.21 -14.11
C PRO A 362 21.10 14.36 -13.14
N SER A 363 20.13 15.22 -12.87
CA SER A 363 20.27 16.37 -11.96
C SER A 363 19.96 16.05 -10.49
N VAL A 364 19.46 14.85 -10.18
CA VAL A 364 19.10 14.42 -8.82
C VAL A 364 20.33 13.79 -8.15
N VAL A 365 20.54 14.12 -6.87
CA VAL A 365 21.71 13.68 -6.10
C VAL A 365 21.31 13.06 -4.77
N TYR A 366 22.14 12.15 -4.27
CA TYR A 366 22.07 11.65 -2.90
C TYR A 366 22.96 12.51 -2.00
N ILE A 367 22.46 12.82 -0.81
CA ILE A 367 23.16 13.64 0.19
C ILE A 367 23.31 12.83 1.46
N GLU A 368 24.51 12.82 2.01
CA GLU A 368 24.85 12.12 3.24
C GLU A 368 25.74 13.00 4.13
N ILE A 369 25.41 13.07 5.42
CA ILE A 369 26.23 13.69 6.46
C ILE A 369 26.74 12.60 7.39
N LYS A 370 28.07 12.52 7.56
CA LYS A 370 28.74 11.55 8.43
C LYS A 370 29.33 12.22 9.66
N ASP A 371 29.27 11.53 10.81
CA ASP A 371 29.98 11.92 12.02
C ASP A 371 31.42 11.39 11.99
N GLY A 372 32.39 12.27 11.72
CA GLY A 372 33.80 11.90 11.75
C GLY A 372 34.34 11.55 13.15
N ARG A 373 33.59 11.77 14.22
CA ARG A 373 34.01 11.52 15.62
C ARG A 373 33.47 10.22 16.20
N ARG A 374 32.45 9.62 15.58
CA ARG A 374 31.84 8.36 16.03
C ARG A 374 31.93 7.34 14.90
N LEU A 375 32.66 6.26 15.17
CA LEU A 375 32.79 5.12 14.26
C LEU A 375 31.78 4.06 14.66
N ASP A 376 31.15 3.44 13.66
CA ASP A 376 30.34 2.26 13.86
C ASP A 376 31.21 1.08 14.33
N LEU A 377 30.83 0.46 15.45
CA LEU A 377 31.61 -0.56 16.15
C LEU A 377 31.81 -1.85 15.34
N PHE A 378 30.97 -2.10 14.32
CA PHE A 378 31.03 -3.32 13.51
C PHE A 378 31.72 -3.08 12.16
N SER A 379 31.54 -1.91 11.54
CA SER A 379 32.04 -1.59 10.20
C SER A 379 33.28 -0.71 10.20
N GLY A 380 33.63 -0.07 11.32
CA GLY A 380 34.77 0.86 11.40
C GLY A 380 34.63 2.14 10.57
N HIS A 381 33.44 2.40 10.02
CA HIS A 381 33.15 3.58 9.21
C HIS A 381 32.47 4.68 10.04
N PRO A 382 32.62 5.97 9.67
CA PRO A 382 31.87 7.07 10.28
C PRO A 382 30.36 6.84 10.22
N ILE A 383 29.67 7.06 11.33
CA ILE A 383 28.20 6.87 11.42
C ILE A 383 27.49 7.94 10.59
N THR A 384 26.51 7.54 9.77
CA THR A 384 25.65 8.47 9.04
C THR A 384 24.69 9.18 10.00
N LEU A 385 24.82 10.50 10.14
CA LEU A 385 23.97 11.35 10.98
C LEU A 385 22.64 11.67 10.31
N SER A 386 22.67 11.92 9.01
CA SER A 386 21.51 12.26 8.21
C SER A 386 21.77 11.93 6.75
N ASN A 387 20.73 11.57 6.03
CA ASN A 387 20.75 11.39 4.60
C ASN A 387 19.44 11.86 3.97
N GLY A 388 19.47 12.06 2.66
CA GLY A 388 18.32 12.48 1.87
C GLY A 388 18.71 12.67 0.41
N SER A 389 17.83 13.33 -0.33
CA SER A 389 18.04 13.70 -1.73
C SER A 389 18.22 15.20 -1.89
N GLY A 390 18.73 15.59 -3.05
CA GLY A 390 18.75 16.97 -3.52
C GLY A 390 18.73 17.01 -5.04
N PHE A 391 18.83 18.20 -5.60
CA PHE A 391 18.97 18.36 -7.04
C PHE A 391 19.81 19.59 -7.40
N ILE A 392 20.54 19.47 -8.50
CA ILE A 392 21.49 20.47 -8.98
C ILE A 392 20.70 21.56 -9.71
N VAL A 393 20.91 22.83 -9.34
CA VAL A 393 20.24 24.00 -9.95
C VAL A 393 21.18 24.94 -10.69
N LYS A 394 22.49 24.71 -10.59
CA LYS A 394 23.49 25.41 -11.41
C LYS A 394 24.59 24.46 -11.84
N GLU A 395 25.10 24.68 -13.05
CA GLU A 395 26.15 23.87 -13.65
C GLU A 395 27.47 23.90 -12.87
N ASP A 396 27.66 24.88 -11.98
CA ASP A 396 28.80 25.03 -11.08
C ASP A 396 28.63 24.30 -9.73
N GLY A 397 27.69 23.35 -9.66
CA GLY A 397 27.52 22.46 -8.51
C GLY A 397 26.70 23.02 -7.36
N LEU A 398 25.81 24.00 -7.61
CA LEU A 398 24.82 24.44 -6.63
C LEU A 398 23.70 23.41 -6.53
N ILE A 399 23.44 22.91 -5.34
CA ILE A 399 22.42 21.90 -5.07
C ILE A 399 21.41 22.47 -4.08
N LEU A 400 20.13 22.15 -4.28
CA LEU A 400 19.05 22.39 -3.33
C LEU A 400 18.65 21.11 -2.61
N THR A 401 18.27 21.26 -1.35
CA THR A 401 17.69 20.19 -0.51
C THR A 401 16.90 20.82 0.65
N ASN A 402 16.40 20.00 1.57
CA ASN A 402 15.80 20.49 2.80
C ASN A 402 16.83 20.80 3.89
N ALA A 403 16.51 21.76 4.76
CA ALA A 403 17.35 22.11 5.90
C ALA A 403 17.56 20.92 6.85
N HIS A 404 16.50 20.14 7.09
CA HIS A 404 16.58 18.99 7.97
C HIS A 404 17.46 17.84 7.41
N VAL A 405 17.64 17.74 6.10
CA VAL A 405 18.56 16.76 5.48
C VAL A 405 19.99 17.08 5.87
N VAL A 406 20.33 18.36 5.99
CA VAL A 406 21.67 18.84 6.32
C VAL A 406 21.89 19.10 7.82
N VAL A 407 21.01 18.57 8.67
CA VAL A 407 21.05 18.70 10.14
C VAL A 407 21.09 20.17 10.57
N ASN A 408 20.52 21.09 9.77
CA ASN A 408 20.41 22.51 10.09
C ASN A 408 21.76 23.23 10.34
N LYS A 409 22.89 22.68 9.89
CA LYS A 409 24.23 23.24 10.18
C LYS A 409 24.83 23.92 8.95
N PRO A 410 24.96 25.26 8.94
CA PRO A 410 25.71 25.94 7.89
C PRO A 410 27.20 25.54 7.95
N ASN A 411 27.87 25.51 6.80
CA ASN A 411 29.27 25.08 6.63
C ASN A 411 29.57 23.62 7.03
N ALA A 412 28.55 22.79 7.27
CA ALA A 412 28.78 21.37 7.51
C ALA A 412 29.35 20.70 6.26
N VAL A 413 30.30 19.78 6.44
CA VAL A 413 30.82 18.94 5.37
C VAL A 413 29.77 17.90 5.00
N VAL A 414 29.47 17.80 3.70
CA VAL A 414 28.48 16.87 3.16
C VAL A 414 29.12 15.98 2.10
N SER A 415 28.69 14.73 2.02
CA SER A 415 29.03 13.80 0.93
C SER A 415 27.86 13.78 -0.05
N VAL A 416 28.12 14.18 -1.30
CA VAL A 416 27.12 14.20 -2.36
C VAL A 416 27.47 13.15 -3.39
N ARG A 417 26.52 12.30 -3.75
CA ARG A 417 26.70 11.30 -4.80
C ARG A 417 25.80 11.62 -6.00
N LEU A 418 26.40 11.64 -7.19
CA LEU A 418 25.73 11.92 -8.46
C LEU A 418 25.15 10.63 -9.06
N MET A 419 24.29 10.79 -10.07
CA MET A 419 23.64 9.67 -10.77
C MET A 419 24.65 8.71 -11.44
N ASP A 420 25.81 9.22 -11.88
CA ASP A 420 26.88 8.40 -12.46
C ASP A 420 27.63 7.53 -11.42
N GLY A 421 27.27 7.66 -10.14
CA GLY A 421 27.89 6.94 -9.03
C GLY A 421 29.08 7.67 -8.40
N SER A 422 29.58 8.75 -8.99
CA SER A 422 30.68 9.54 -8.44
C SER A 422 30.25 10.23 -7.14
N THR A 423 31.16 10.30 -6.17
CA THR A 423 30.91 10.91 -4.86
C THR A 423 31.88 12.08 -4.67
N HIS A 424 31.34 13.23 -4.28
CA HIS A 424 32.06 14.49 -4.11
C HIS A 424 31.80 15.04 -2.72
N THR A 425 32.86 15.56 -2.09
CA THR A 425 32.72 16.30 -0.84
C THR A 425 32.31 17.74 -1.14
N GLY A 426 31.29 18.20 -0.43
CA GLY A 426 30.77 19.55 -0.51
C GLY A 426 30.58 20.19 0.86
N PHE A 427 29.99 21.37 0.86
CA PHE A 427 29.64 22.10 2.07
C PHE A 427 28.25 22.72 1.99
N VAL A 428 27.59 22.86 3.13
CA VAL A 428 26.34 23.62 3.25
C VAL A 428 26.64 25.11 3.10
N GLU A 429 26.08 25.75 2.07
CA GLU A 429 26.27 27.19 1.83
C GLU A 429 25.30 28.04 2.65
N ASP A 430 24.00 27.72 2.60
CA ASP A 430 22.94 28.48 3.28
C ASP A 430 21.88 27.53 3.82
N VAL A 431 21.22 27.93 4.91
CA VAL A 431 20.13 27.19 5.54
C VAL A 431 19.04 28.19 5.94
N ASP A 432 17.82 27.97 5.46
CA ASP A 432 16.62 28.63 5.95
C ASP A 432 15.73 27.62 6.70
N LEU A 433 15.83 27.66 8.02
CA LEU A 433 15.03 26.83 8.93
C LEU A 433 13.53 27.19 8.89
N LYS A 434 13.19 28.41 8.46
CA LYS A 434 11.81 28.89 8.40
C LYS A 434 11.03 28.12 7.33
N SER A 435 11.64 27.97 6.17
CA SER A 435 11.07 27.31 4.99
C SER A 435 11.58 25.89 4.78
N ASP A 436 12.42 25.36 5.68
CA ASP A 436 13.07 24.04 5.56
C ASP A 436 13.86 23.88 4.25
N LEU A 437 14.62 24.91 3.87
CA LEU A 437 15.44 24.95 2.65
C LEU A 437 16.93 25.02 2.99
N ALA A 438 17.76 24.36 2.18
CA ALA A 438 19.20 24.51 2.24
C ALA A 438 19.84 24.45 0.86
N THR A 439 20.96 25.16 0.71
CA THR A 439 21.85 25.07 -0.45
C THR A 439 23.15 24.36 -0.07
N LEU A 440 23.62 23.52 -0.98
CA LEU A 440 24.90 22.85 -0.89
C LEU A 440 25.75 23.21 -2.09
N ARG A 441 27.07 23.13 -1.93
CA ARG A 441 28.03 23.29 -3.01
C ARG A 441 28.97 22.12 -3.10
N ILE A 442 29.15 21.61 -4.31
CA ILE A 442 30.25 20.72 -4.68
C ILE A 442 31.17 21.40 -5.71
N PRO A 443 32.49 21.14 -5.68
CA PRO A 443 33.46 21.80 -6.57
C PRO A 443 33.52 21.12 -7.95
N VAL A 444 32.37 20.92 -8.60
CA VAL A 444 32.25 20.25 -9.91
C VAL A 444 31.50 21.17 -10.87
N LYS A 445 31.97 21.26 -12.12
CA LYS A 445 31.40 22.12 -13.17
C LYS A 445 30.83 21.28 -14.32
N GLY A 446 29.95 21.89 -15.11
CA GLY A 446 29.34 21.24 -16.29
C GLY A 446 28.31 20.18 -15.93
N LEU A 447 27.69 20.31 -14.75
CA LEU A 447 26.71 19.35 -14.25
C LEU A 447 25.33 19.54 -14.91
N PRO A 448 24.55 18.46 -15.12
CA PRO A 448 23.17 18.56 -15.54
C PRO A 448 22.33 19.29 -14.47
N ILE A 449 21.51 20.25 -14.90
CA ILE A 449 20.69 21.07 -14.02
C ILE A 449 19.22 20.73 -14.11
N MET A 450 18.53 20.81 -12.98
CA MET A 450 17.08 20.75 -12.89
C MET A 450 16.50 22.10 -13.31
N LYS A 451 15.54 22.09 -14.24
CA LYS A 451 14.78 23.29 -14.59
C LYS A 451 13.79 23.61 -13.47
N LEU A 452 13.70 24.87 -13.08
CA LEU A 452 12.72 25.32 -12.09
C LEU A 452 11.48 25.82 -12.82
N GLY A 453 10.35 25.13 -12.65
CA GLY A 453 9.05 25.50 -13.21
C GLY A 453 8.40 26.61 -12.40
N SER A 454 7.08 26.77 -12.49
CA SER A 454 6.30 27.63 -11.61
C SER A 454 5.42 26.76 -10.69
N SER A 455 5.18 27.24 -9.48
CA SER A 455 4.24 26.61 -8.56
C SER A 455 2.88 27.31 -8.50
N SER A 456 2.79 28.54 -9.03
CA SER A 456 1.57 29.34 -9.08
C SER A 456 0.53 28.88 -10.12
N ASP A 457 0.95 28.11 -11.13
CA ASP A 457 0.16 27.67 -12.28
C ASP A 457 -0.26 26.19 -12.18
N ILE A 458 0.19 25.49 -11.15
CA ILE A 458 -0.16 24.09 -10.87
C ILE A 458 -1.68 23.97 -10.65
N LYS A 459 -2.27 22.92 -11.23
CA LYS A 459 -3.68 22.56 -11.02
C LYS A 459 -3.83 21.28 -10.21
N PRO A 460 -4.82 21.20 -9.30
CA PRO A 460 -5.22 19.93 -8.72
C PRO A 460 -5.54 18.89 -9.81
N GLY A 461 -5.02 17.68 -9.65
CA GLY A 461 -5.11 16.59 -10.62
C GLY A 461 -3.93 16.48 -11.60
N GLU A 462 -3.02 17.47 -11.64
CA GLU A 462 -1.81 17.37 -12.46
C GLU A 462 -0.90 16.23 -12.00
N TRP A 463 -0.37 15.47 -12.95
CA TRP A 463 0.60 14.42 -12.69
C TRP A 463 1.93 15.00 -12.23
N VAL A 464 2.49 14.38 -11.20
CA VAL A 464 3.77 14.75 -10.62
C VAL A 464 4.61 13.52 -10.31
N VAL A 465 5.91 13.71 -10.34
CA VAL A 465 6.91 12.68 -10.03
C VAL A 465 7.77 13.17 -8.87
N ALA A 466 7.70 12.49 -7.72
CA ALA A 466 8.56 12.75 -6.58
C ALA A 466 9.85 11.94 -6.72
N MET A 467 10.92 12.64 -7.06
CA MET A 467 12.22 12.06 -7.40
C MET A 467 13.17 12.07 -6.20
N GLY A 468 13.97 11.03 -6.07
CA GLY A 468 15.03 10.93 -5.08
C GLY A 468 16.07 9.87 -5.41
N SER A 469 17.13 9.82 -4.61
CA SER A 469 18.24 8.88 -4.71
C SER A 469 18.52 8.26 -3.32
N PRO A 470 17.73 7.29 -2.83
CA PRO A 470 17.82 6.82 -1.44
C PRO A 470 19.11 6.10 -1.07
N LEU A 471 19.65 5.31 -1.99
CA LEU A 471 20.73 4.36 -1.77
C LEU A 471 21.47 4.19 -3.08
N ALA A 472 22.79 4.02 -2.99
CA ALA A 472 23.82 3.87 -4.01
C ALA A 472 23.50 3.16 -5.37
N LEU A 473 22.34 2.52 -5.54
CA LEU A 473 22.06 1.62 -6.66
C LEU A 473 20.70 1.87 -7.36
N SER A 474 19.82 2.76 -6.86
CA SER A 474 18.56 3.07 -7.55
C SER A 474 17.93 4.40 -7.12
N ASN A 475 17.38 5.15 -8.09
CA ASN A 475 16.54 6.31 -7.80
C ASN A 475 15.19 5.83 -7.23
N THR A 476 14.70 6.44 -6.15
CA THR A 476 13.31 6.27 -5.73
C THR A 476 12.49 7.27 -6.50
N VAL A 477 11.71 6.72 -7.42
CA VAL A 477 10.74 7.44 -8.21
C VAL A 477 9.38 7.01 -7.74
N THR A 478 8.57 7.97 -7.33
CA THR A 478 7.15 7.76 -7.08
C THR A 478 6.36 8.75 -7.89
N ALA A 479 5.19 8.34 -8.36
CA ALA A 479 4.32 9.20 -9.16
C ALA A 479 2.95 9.28 -8.49
N GLY A 480 2.29 10.41 -8.71
CA GLY A 480 0.95 10.70 -8.21
C GLY A 480 0.41 11.94 -8.89
N VAL A 481 -0.60 12.54 -8.27
CA VAL A 481 -1.20 13.79 -8.70
C VAL A 481 -1.10 14.84 -7.61
N VAL A 482 -1.21 16.11 -7.99
CA VAL A 482 -1.39 17.21 -7.05
C VAL A 482 -2.80 17.11 -6.48
N SER A 483 -2.91 16.87 -5.18
CA SER A 483 -4.20 16.79 -4.48
C SER A 483 -4.73 18.18 -4.11
N SER A 484 -3.85 19.14 -3.81
CA SER A 484 -4.19 20.52 -3.51
C SER A 484 -2.97 21.43 -3.69
N THR A 485 -3.21 22.65 -4.15
CA THR A 485 -2.18 23.71 -4.31
C THR A 485 -2.30 24.82 -3.28
N GLN A 486 -3.26 24.71 -2.34
CA GLN A 486 -3.67 25.81 -1.46
C GLN A 486 -3.70 25.43 0.03
N ARG A 487 -2.77 24.58 0.48
CA ARG A 487 -2.64 24.23 1.91
C ARG A 487 -1.76 25.24 2.64
N ALA A 488 -2.36 26.16 3.38
CA ALA A 488 -1.64 27.15 4.15
C ALA A 488 -0.74 26.49 5.23
N SER A 489 0.48 27.00 5.42
CA SER A 489 1.46 26.46 6.39
C SER A 489 0.94 26.45 7.82
N GLU A 490 -0.02 27.32 8.13
CA GLU A 490 -0.74 27.42 9.39
C GLU A 490 -1.54 26.14 9.67
N GLU A 491 -2.14 25.54 8.63
CA GLU A 491 -2.86 24.27 8.72
C GLU A 491 -1.92 23.07 8.95
N LEU A 492 -0.63 23.24 8.63
CA LEU A 492 0.41 22.21 8.72
C LEU A 492 1.38 22.41 9.89
N GLY A 493 1.26 23.53 10.64
CA GLY A 493 2.14 23.84 11.76
C GLY A 493 3.57 24.22 11.36
N LEU A 494 3.77 24.73 10.15
CA LEU A 494 5.09 25.04 9.61
C LEU A 494 5.38 26.54 9.69
N ARG A 495 6.65 26.89 9.89
CA ARG A 495 7.06 28.18 10.44
C ARG A 495 7.10 29.29 9.40
N GLY A 496 6.09 29.49 8.56
CA GLY A 496 6.08 30.61 7.62
C GLY A 496 4.71 31.13 7.30
N LYS A 497 4.30 32.21 8.00
CA LYS A 497 2.99 32.91 7.98
C LYS A 497 2.26 33.15 6.63
N ASP A 498 2.86 32.74 5.51
CA ASP A 498 2.38 32.95 4.15
C ASP A 498 2.62 31.73 3.22
N MET A 499 3.33 30.68 3.67
CA MET A 499 3.78 29.59 2.79
C MET A 499 2.67 28.56 2.57
N VAL A 500 2.42 28.20 1.33
CA VAL A 500 1.35 27.28 0.95
C VAL A 500 1.98 26.04 0.39
N TYR A 501 1.79 24.86 0.97
CA TYR A 501 2.44 23.63 0.49
C TYR A 501 1.68 23.01 -0.68
N ILE A 502 2.41 22.32 -1.56
CA ILE A 502 1.83 21.45 -2.58
C ILE A 502 1.51 20.11 -1.90
N GLN A 503 0.24 19.73 -1.87
CA GLN A 503 -0.18 18.41 -1.41
C GLN A 503 -0.20 17.44 -2.60
N THR A 504 0.34 16.24 -2.42
CA THR A 504 0.30 15.17 -3.44
C THR A 504 0.06 13.82 -2.78
N ASP A 505 -0.54 12.90 -3.54
CA ASP A 505 -0.64 11.48 -3.17
C ASP A 505 0.60 10.67 -3.59
N ALA A 506 1.54 11.28 -4.34
CA ALA A 506 2.83 10.69 -4.66
C ALA A 506 3.57 10.36 -3.34
N PRO A 507 3.93 9.09 -3.09
CA PRO A 507 4.59 8.72 -1.85
C PRO A 507 5.94 9.43 -1.66
N ILE A 508 6.06 10.25 -0.61
CA ILE A 508 7.33 10.78 -0.14
C ILE A 508 7.87 9.89 1.00
N THR A 509 9.15 9.58 0.97
CA THR A 509 9.87 8.76 1.94
C THR A 509 11.21 9.41 2.28
N PHE A 510 11.96 8.85 3.22
CA PHE A 510 13.32 9.32 3.51
C PHE A 510 14.22 9.34 2.26
N GLY A 511 13.97 8.43 1.32
CA GLY A 511 14.77 8.26 0.11
C GLY A 511 14.60 9.37 -0.94
N ASN A 512 13.48 10.09 -0.95
CA ASN A 512 13.23 11.19 -1.89
C ASN A 512 12.94 12.53 -1.23
N SER A 513 12.96 12.60 0.11
CA SER A 513 12.95 13.86 0.87
C SER A 513 14.17 14.71 0.53
N GLY A 514 13.97 16.02 0.33
CA GLY A 514 14.94 16.97 -0.22
C GLY A 514 15.08 16.94 -1.74
N GLY A 515 14.58 15.88 -2.41
CA GLY A 515 14.57 15.78 -3.87
C GLY A 515 13.46 16.62 -4.52
N PRO A 516 13.43 16.74 -5.86
CA PRO A 516 12.45 17.56 -6.55
C PRO A 516 11.11 16.83 -6.71
N LEU A 517 10.03 17.59 -6.63
CA LEU A 517 8.70 17.22 -7.14
C LEU A 517 8.58 17.82 -8.56
N VAL A 518 8.45 16.96 -9.56
CA VAL A 518 8.61 17.32 -10.97
C VAL A 518 7.28 17.19 -11.71
N ASN A 519 6.94 18.17 -12.57
CA ASN A 519 5.79 18.11 -13.47
C ASN A 519 6.09 17.28 -14.74
N LEU A 520 5.11 17.18 -15.65
CA LEU A 520 5.30 16.41 -16.89
C LEU A 520 6.27 17.04 -17.91
N ASP A 521 6.62 18.31 -17.74
CA ASP A 521 7.60 19.02 -18.58
C ASP A 521 9.05 18.83 -18.09
N GLY A 522 9.25 18.06 -17.02
CA GLY A 522 10.57 17.84 -16.44
C GLY A 522 11.07 19.03 -15.60
N GLU A 523 10.15 19.86 -15.12
CA GLU A 523 10.46 21.03 -14.30
C GLU A 523 10.14 20.77 -12.83
N ALA A 524 11.05 21.14 -11.94
CA ALA A 524 10.79 21.11 -10.51
C ALA A 524 9.77 22.19 -10.15
N ILE A 525 8.63 21.74 -9.62
CA ILE A 525 7.54 22.58 -9.12
C ILE A 525 7.50 22.62 -7.59
N GLY A 526 8.26 21.75 -6.92
CA GLY A 526 8.50 21.82 -5.49
C GLY A 526 9.66 20.96 -5.00
N ILE A 527 9.90 20.99 -3.68
CA ILE A 527 10.89 20.16 -2.97
C ILE A 527 10.16 19.22 -2.03
N ASN A 528 10.37 17.92 -2.21
CA ASN A 528 9.76 16.86 -1.41
C ASN A 528 10.14 17.02 0.06
N SER A 529 9.21 17.39 0.95
CA SER A 529 9.55 17.68 2.34
C SER A 529 9.12 16.56 3.27
N MET A 530 7.82 16.24 3.31
CA MET A 530 7.28 15.34 4.33
C MET A 530 6.13 14.48 3.81
N LYS A 531 6.01 13.28 4.37
CA LYS A 531 4.81 12.44 4.29
C LYS A 531 4.11 12.50 5.62
N VAL A 532 2.84 12.87 5.65
CA VAL A 532 2.03 12.86 6.88
C VAL A 532 1.41 11.48 7.08
N THR A 533 0.86 10.92 6.00
CA THR A 533 0.26 9.58 6.04
C THR A 533 0.22 8.97 4.64
N SER A 534 -0.15 7.69 4.51
CA SER A 534 -0.29 7.08 3.18
C SER A 534 -1.38 7.79 2.38
N GLY A 535 -1.01 8.32 1.20
CA GLY A 535 -1.86 9.12 0.32
C GLY A 535 -1.80 10.63 0.55
N ILE A 536 -1.03 11.11 1.55
CA ILE A 536 -0.86 12.55 1.83
C ILE A 536 0.61 12.86 2.09
N SER A 537 1.23 13.50 1.10
CA SER A 537 2.58 14.04 1.15
C SER A 537 2.57 15.54 0.82
N PHE A 538 3.60 16.25 1.27
CA PHE A 538 3.76 17.69 1.07
C PHE A 538 5.13 18.04 0.49
N ALA A 539 5.12 18.99 -0.44
CA ALA A 539 6.30 19.61 -1.02
C ALA A 539 6.28 21.13 -0.85
N ILE A 540 7.46 21.72 -0.65
CA ILE A 540 7.65 23.18 -0.59
C ILE A 540 7.56 23.71 -2.03
N PRO A 541 6.75 24.74 -2.34
CA PRO A 541 6.60 25.23 -3.71
C PRO A 541 7.89 25.83 -4.26
N ILE A 542 8.12 25.66 -5.55
CA ILE A 542 9.36 26.15 -6.17
C ILE A 542 9.46 27.68 -6.23
N ASP A 543 8.35 28.41 -6.24
CA ASP A 543 8.43 29.88 -6.26
C ASP A 543 8.98 30.44 -4.93
N TYR A 544 8.68 29.78 -3.80
CA TYR A 544 9.34 30.08 -2.52
C TYR A 544 10.85 29.84 -2.56
N VAL A 545 11.27 28.77 -3.27
CA VAL A 545 12.68 28.44 -3.45
C VAL A 545 13.39 29.48 -4.32
N LYS A 546 12.75 29.98 -5.37
CA LYS A 546 13.28 31.07 -6.20
C LYS A 546 13.49 32.34 -5.37
N GLU A 547 12.52 32.71 -4.53
CA GLU A 547 12.70 33.84 -3.61
C GLU A 547 13.86 33.65 -2.65
N PHE A 548 14.03 32.45 -2.09
CA PHE A 548 15.15 32.11 -1.22
C PHE A 548 16.50 32.27 -1.94
N LEU A 549 16.60 31.77 -3.18
CA LEU A 549 17.80 31.91 -4.01
C LEU A 549 18.10 33.38 -4.37
N GLU A 550 17.09 34.23 -4.53
CA GLU A 550 17.27 35.67 -4.76
C GLU A 550 17.67 36.43 -3.49
N LYS A 551 17.02 36.16 -2.34
CA LYS A 551 17.36 36.75 -1.03
C LYS A 551 18.80 36.43 -0.59
N ARG A 552 19.35 35.30 -1.04
CA ARG A 552 20.77 34.96 -0.87
C ARG A 552 21.72 36.04 -1.41
N LYS A 553 21.35 36.78 -2.46
CA LYS A 553 22.20 37.82 -3.06
C LYS A 553 22.36 39.04 -2.16
N THR A 554 21.46 39.23 -1.18
CA THR A 554 21.48 40.34 -0.23
C THR A 554 21.69 39.81 1.20
N LYS A 555 22.95 39.71 1.63
CA LYS A 555 23.31 39.31 3.01
C LYS A 555 22.62 40.20 4.04
N SER A 556 21.53 39.72 4.62
CA SER A 556 20.93 40.31 5.82
C SER A 556 21.51 39.62 7.06
N PRO A 557 21.66 40.30 8.21
CA PRO A 557 22.27 39.69 9.39
C PRO A 557 21.40 38.55 9.92
N GLN A 558 22.02 37.39 10.19
CA GLN A 558 21.37 36.27 10.86
C GLN A 558 20.96 36.67 12.29
N VAL A 559 19.67 36.54 12.58
CA VAL A 559 19.13 36.71 13.94
C VAL A 559 19.26 35.36 14.66
N SER A 560 20.13 35.27 15.66
CA SER A 560 20.27 34.10 16.55
C SER A 560 18.94 33.81 17.26
N ARG A 561 18.43 32.58 17.15
CA ARG A 561 17.15 32.15 17.76
C ARG A 561 17.30 30.83 18.51
N ARG A 562 16.40 30.62 19.48
CA ARG A 562 16.34 29.39 20.28
C ARG A 562 15.77 28.21 19.48
N TYR A 563 16.31 27.02 19.72
CA TYR A 563 16.13 25.80 18.94
C TYR A 563 15.91 24.58 19.85
N LEU A 564 14.99 23.69 19.44
CA LEU A 564 14.72 22.40 20.11
C LEU A 564 15.16 21.18 19.28
N GLY A 565 15.18 21.29 17.95
CA GLY A 565 15.50 20.19 17.04
C GLY A 565 14.41 19.13 16.91
N ILE A 566 13.20 19.60 16.60
CA ILE A 566 12.02 18.78 16.35
C ILE A 566 11.34 19.20 15.05
N THR A 567 10.78 18.24 14.33
CA THR A 567 9.80 18.47 13.27
C THR A 567 8.42 18.33 13.88
N MET A 568 7.54 19.29 13.63
CA MET A 568 6.23 19.42 14.28
C MET A 568 5.11 19.35 13.24
N LEU A 569 3.96 18.82 13.64
CA LEU A 569 2.72 18.86 12.88
C LEU A 569 1.60 19.35 13.79
N SER A 570 0.96 20.47 13.44
CA SER A 570 -0.22 20.95 14.17
C SER A 570 -1.41 20.01 13.97
N LEU A 571 -2.08 19.65 15.06
CA LEU A 571 -3.23 18.77 15.03
C LEU A 571 -4.53 19.54 14.79
N SER A 572 -4.89 19.71 13.52
CA SER A 572 -6.23 20.21 13.13
C SER A 572 -7.32 19.15 13.39
N PRO A 573 -8.61 19.52 13.45
CA PRO A 573 -9.69 18.54 13.64
C PRO A 573 -9.69 17.41 12.59
N ASN A 574 -9.35 17.73 11.34
CA ASN A 574 -9.27 16.76 10.26
C ASN A 574 -8.06 15.83 10.43
N ILE A 575 -6.89 16.36 10.80
CA ILE A 575 -5.68 15.56 11.06
C ILE A 575 -5.88 14.68 12.30
N LEU A 576 -6.47 15.21 13.37
CA LEU A 576 -6.86 14.43 14.56
C LEU A 576 -7.80 13.31 14.19
N MET A 577 -8.81 13.59 13.36
CA MET A 577 -9.75 12.57 12.91
C MET A 577 -9.02 11.48 12.11
N GLU A 578 -8.15 11.83 11.18
CA GLU A 578 -7.35 10.87 10.41
C GLU A 578 -6.38 10.06 11.28
N LEU A 579 -5.70 10.70 12.23
CA LEU A 579 -4.78 10.03 13.15
C LEU A 579 -5.52 9.09 14.09
N ARG A 580 -6.69 9.48 14.62
CA ARG A 580 -7.56 8.62 15.44
C ARG A 580 -8.11 7.42 14.66
N MET A 581 -8.43 7.61 13.38
CA MET A 581 -8.87 6.52 12.50
C MET A 581 -7.77 5.47 12.30
N ARG A 582 -6.50 5.89 12.28
CA ARG A 582 -5.34 5.02 12.05
C ARG A 582 -4.69 4.51 13.35
N ASN A 583 -4.88 5.20 14.46
CA ASN A 583 -4.39 4.83 15.78
C ASN A 583 -5.53 4.91 16.82
N PRO A 584 -6.31 3.81 16.98
CA PRO A 584 -7.44 3.77 17.90
C PRO A 584 -7.06 3.97 19.37
N GLU A 585 -5.79 3.82 19.72
CA GLU A 585 -5.28 4.01 21.07
C GLU A 585 -5.02 5.48 21.42
N MET A 586 -5.09 6.39 20.45
CA MET A 586 -4.92 7.81 20.68
C MET A 586 -6.05 8.35 21.58
N PRO A 587 -5.74 9.02 22.71
CA PRO A 587 -6.76 9.50 23.63
C PRO A 587 -7.76 10.46 22.97
N ARG A 588 -9.06 10.23 23.21
CA ARG A 588 -10.16 10.96 22.55
C ARG A 588 -10.34 12.39 23.07
N ASP A 589 -9.79 12.66 24.24
CA ASP A 589 -9.76 13.95 24.93
C ASP A 589 -8.69 14.91 24.38
N ILE A 590 -7.82 14.46 23.47
CA ILE A 590 -6.87 15.34 22.76
C ILE A 590 -7.60 16.09 21.65
N GLU A 591 -8.12 17.28 21.94
CA GLU A 591 -8.82 18.11 20.95
C GLU A 591 -7.89 19.02 20.13
N HIS A 592 -6.65 19.19 20.59
CA HIS A 592 -5.62 20.03 19.99
C HIS A 592 -4.24 19.56 20.48
N GLY A 593 -3.18 20.01 19.82
CA GLY A 593 -1.81 19.71 20.21
C GLY A 593 -0.87 19.67 19.01
N ILE A 594 0.40 19.41 19.27
CA ILE A 594 1.44 19.33 18.24
C ILE A 594 2.05 17.94 18.24
N LEU A 595 1.87 17.21 17.15
CA LEU A 595 2.54 15.93 16.96
C LEU A 595 4.02 16.17 16.67
N VAL A 596 4.88 15.53 17.46
CA VAL A 596 6.32 15.45 17.25
C VAL A 596 6.57 14.42 16.16
N TRP A 597 6.85 14.89 14.95
CA TRP A 597 7.06 14.02 13.80
C TRP A 597 8.46 13.40 13.79
N LYS A 598 9.48 14.20 14.11
CA LYS A 598 10.88 13.78 14.14
C LYS A 598 11.60 14.52 15.26
N VAL A 599 12.56 13.86 15.87
CA VAL A 599 13.49 14.45 16.84
C VAL A 599 14.91 14.27 16.29
N ILE A 600 15.66 15.37 16.20
CA ILE A 600 17.03 15.36 15.67
C ILE A 600 17.97 14.77 16.73
N ILE A 601 18.72 13.72 16.39
CA ILE A 601 19.65 13.07 17.33
C ILE A 601 20.68 14.09 17.84
N GLY A 602 20.83 14.14 19.17
CA GLY A 602 21.72 15.08 19.84
C GLY A 602 21.17 16.50 20.00
N SER A 603 19.94 16.79 19.57
CA SER A 603 19.29 18.07 19.82
C SER A 603 18.84 18.22 21.29
N PRO A 604 18.48 19.43 21.72
CA PRO A 604 17.84 19.65 23.02
C PRO A 604 16.65 18.72 23.28
N ALA A 605 15.77 18.55 22.29
CA ALA A 605 14.61 17.68 22.42
C ALA A 605 14.97 16.20 22.56
N TYR A 606 15.99 15.74 21.83
CA TYR A 606 16.49 14.37 21.96
C TYR A 606 17.07 14.13 23.36
N ASN A 607 17.92 15.03 23.83
CA ASN A 607 18.52 14.96 25.16
C ASN A 607 17.48 15.10 26.28
N GLY A 608 16.40 15.85 26.01
CA GLY A 608 15.25 16.03 26.90
C GLY A 608 14.24 14.87 26.89
N GLY A 609 14.46 13.81 26.10
CA GLY A 609 13.64 12.61 26.10
C GLY A 609 12.35 12.69 25.29
N LEU A 610 12.21 13.70 24.43
CA LEU A 610 11.10 13.81 23.49
C LEU A 610 11.27 12.76 22.37
N GLN A 611 10.18 12.15 21.94
CA GLN A 611 10.20 11.07 20.96
C GLN A 611 9.26 11.36 19.77
N PRO A 612 9.57 10.83 18.57
CA PRO A 612 8.61 10.80 17.47
C PRO A 612 7.31 10.10 17.91
N GLY A 613 6.16 10.69 17.59
CA GLY A 613 4.84 10.22 18.01
C GLY A 613 4.29 10.88 19.27
N ASP A 614 5.10 11.62 20.04
CA ASP A 614 4.61 12.41 21.16
C ASP A 614 3.67 13.51 20.69
N ILE A 615 2.57 13.76 21.41
CA ILE A 615 1.69 14.91 21.16
C ILE A 615 1.90 15.94 22.26
N VAL A 616 2.53 17.07 21.94
CA VAL A 616 2.69 18.20 22.86
C VAL A 616 1.33 18.87 23.06
N THR A 617 0.89 18.96 24.30
CA THR A 617 -0.40 19.56 24.69
C THR A 617 -0.21 20.89 25.40
N SER A 618 0.89 21.06 26.13
CA SER A 618 1.19 22.29 26.87
C SER A 618 2.70 22.53 27.00
N ILE A 619 3.11 23.79 27.10
CA ILE A 619 4.46 24.20 27.47
C ILE A 619 4.40 25.25 28.58
N ASN A 620 5.11 25.01 29.68
CA ASN A 620 5.09 25.83 30.90
C ASN A 620 3.67 26.07 31.43
N GLY A 621 2.79 25.07 31.32
CA GLY A 621 1.38 25.16 31.69
C GLY A 621 0.51 25.98 30.74
N SER A 622 1.07 26.51 29.64
CA SER A 622 0.30 27.17 28.57
C SER A 622 -0.10 26.13 27.51
N PRO A 623 -1.40 25.96 27.20
CA PRO A 623 -1.84 25.08 26.13
C PRO A 623 -1.22 25.45 24.79
N VAL A 624 -0.89 24.44 23.98
CA VAL A 624 -0.39 24.66 22.62
C VAL A 624 -1.38 24.11 21.60
N HIS A 625 -1.94 25.01 20.80
CA HIS A 625 -2.91 24.68 19.76
C HIS A 625 -2.25 24.63 18.38
N SER A 626 -1.14 25.35 18.22
CA SER A 626 -0.41 25.50 16.98
C SER A 626 1.11 25.49 17.23
N ALA A 627 1.89 25.12 16.21
CA ALA A 627 3.34 25.19 16.29
C ALA A 627 3.83 26.62 16.58
N THR A 628 3.07 27.64 16.18
CA THR A 628 3.32 29.05 16.51
C THR A 628 3.35 29.29 18.02
N ASP A 629 2.52 28.58 18.77
CA ASP A 629 2.49 28.70 20.23
C ASP A 629 3.81 28.19 20.83
N ILE A 630 4.29 27.04 20.36
CA ILE A 630 5.59 26.48 20.77
C ILE A 630 6.72 27.47 20.47
N TYR A 631 6.72 28.09 19.29
CA TYR A 631 7.73 29.06 18.92
C TYR A 631 7.67 30.35 19.73
N THR A 632 6.47 30.85 20.01
CA THR A 632 6.26 32.04 20.85
C THR A 632 6.73 31.77 22.28
N LEU A 633 6.45 30.57 22.81
CA LEU A 633 6.87 30.14 24.13
C LEU A 633 8.39 29.91 24.20
N LEU A 634 9.01 29.44 23.12
CA LEU A 634 10.47 29.35 22.96
C LEU A 634 11.15 30.72 22.98
N GLU A 635 10.56 31.73 22.33
CA GLU A 635 11.10 33.10 22.28
C GLU A 635 10.91 33.84 23.61
N LYS A 636 9.80 33.59 24.32
CA LYS A 636 9.51 34.20 25.63
C LYS A 636 10.25 33.56 26.79
N SER A 637 10.59 32.27 26.71
CA SER A 637 11.30 31.58 27.78
C SER A 637 12.78 32.00 27.80
N SER A 638 13.32 32.27 28.98
CA SER A 638 14.76 32.50 29.22
C SER A 638 15.50 31.25 29.72
N GLY A 639 14.79 30.17 30.06
CA GLY A 639 15.35 28.96 30.66
C GLY A 639 14.75 27.65 30.12
N SER A 640 14.76 26.60 30.95
CA SER A 640 14.16 25.29 30.62
C SER A 640 12.65 25.39 30.38
N LEU A 641 12.17 24.62 29.42
CA LEU A 641 10.75 24.44 29.12
C LEU A 641 10.24 23.15 29.78
N LYS A 642 9.12 23.24 30.51
CA LYS A 642 8.33 22.08 30.91
C LYS A 642 7.32 21.78 29.82
N ILE A 643 7.45 20.66 29.15
CA ILE A 643 6.65 20.28 27.98
C ILE A 643 5.78 19.08 28.36
N ASP A 644 4.46 19.28 28.37
CA ASP A 644 3.49 18.22 28.63
C ASP A 644 3.16 17.51 27.32
N VAL A 645 3.44 16.21 27.28
CA VAL A 645 3.23 15.37 26.10
C VAL A 645 2.31 14.19 26.40
N VAL A 646 1.57 13.76 25.38
CA VAL A 646 0.88 12.47 25.39
C VAL A 646 1.68 11.48 24.55
N ARG A 647 2.06 10.36 25.16
CA ARG A 647 2.78 9.26 24.52
C ARG A 647 1.95 7.99 24.65
N GLY A 648 1.32 7.55 23.55
CA GLY A 648 0.30 6.50 23.60
C GLY A 648 -0.86 6.93 24.50
N ARG A 649 -1.06 6.26 25.63
CA ARG A 649 -2.10 6.60 26.64
C ARG A 649 -1.55 7.38 27.85
N GLU A 650 -0.24 7.54 27.95
CA GLU A 650 0.40 8.17 29.10
C GLU A 650 0.59 9.67 28.89
N ARG A 651 0.43 10.45 29.97
CA ARG A 651 0.72 11.89 30.01
C ARG A 651 2.03 12.10 30.77
N ILE A 652 3.01 12.70 30.12
CA ILE A 652 4.38 12.84 30.62
C ILE A 652 4.77 14.33 30.55
N THR A 653 5.43 14.84 31.59
CA THR A 653 6.03 16.18 31.56
C THR A 653 7.54 16.07 31.40
N LEU A 654 8.09 16.61 30.32
CA LEU A 654 9.52 16.62 30.03
C LEU A 654 10.10 18.00 30.32
N THR A 655 11.33 18.07 30.84
CA THR A 655 12.04 19.34 31.03
C THR A 655 13.17 19.45 30.02
N ILE A 656 13.06 20.40 29.09
CA ILE A 656 13.98 20.54 27.95
C ILE A 656 14.62 21.92 27.97
N VAL A 657 15.95 22.01 27.83
CA VAL A 657 16.68 23.28 27.79
C VAL A 657 16.98 23.64 26.35
N PRO A 658 16.32 24.66 25.75
CA PRO A 658 16.58 25.06 24.37
C PRO A 658 17.99 25.62 24.20
N GLU A 659 18.61 25.40 23.04
CA GLU A 659 19.91 25.96 22.68
C GLU A 659 19.75 27.17 21.76
N TYR A 660 20.69 28.11 21.78
CA TYR A 660 20.75 29.17 20.77
C TYR A 660 21.43 28.63 19.52
N HIS A 661 20.80 28.81 18.37
CA HIS A 661 21.39 28.49 17.08
C HIS A 661 21.67 29.81 16.34
N GLY A 662 22.95 30.02 16.02
CA GLY A 662 23.44 31.05 15.09
C GLY A 662 23.46 30.51 13.68
#